data_AF-A0A415ZFH5-F1
#
_entry.id   AF-A0A415ZFH5-F1
#
_cell.length_a   1.000
_cell.length_b   1.000
_cell.length_c   1.000
_cell.angle_alpha   90.00
_cell.angle_beta   90.00
_cell.angle_gamma   90.00
#
_symmetry.space_group_name_H-M   'P 1'
#
loop_
_entity.id
_entity.type
_entity.pdbx_description
1 polymer ?
#
loop_
_entity_poly.entity_id
_entity_poly.type
_entity_poly.pdbx_seq_one_letter_code
_entity_poly.pdbx_strand_id
1 'polypeptide(L)'
;MTSSPSTTLAGRNSMASRVMVFLEDKRKTLTFRQIKSVYHVLSKKTNFVCQNTAEKDDIYRVRVLQSPCFHGILIILVKWRYLTLRIMHVMGGGDVGGAKTQIMNTVTGLNRNNDVMLISFRAGPFADEARERGIDVRVIERHNPFRAARTMRDLVDAFKPDIIHCHGGRANLMGAMVRRSRQVPIVTTVHSDYRLDYLGSPLKQYTLGTANAIALRFLDFYQPVADRMARTLIERGFDPERIVKIYNGMDFDRPKGEFDRVAYLRDTYGAEIEDGDVLCGIAARLTAVKDIATTIRGFAEALKSAPQLRLFIAGDGEDEDMLKKLCDQLGVRERVTFCGWVSPVMPFFRAMDINLLSSVSETFPYSILEGVCAGCATICSDVGGMPELIDTGENGYIFPVGDDKRLAEYMVRLGNDAELRQKFADALYEKASRDFSRDKMCERQMENYRHLLARFHRPKNERESIVICGAYGRGNAGDDAILEAIVQEMRQLDPERTICVMSRRPKETRLIYRTNAIYTFNVFSVLRKFRHAALYINGGGSLMQDVTSTRSIWYYCYTLYAAKKRGCKVMMYGCGIGPINRPGNRRMAARTIDTSVDRITLRDDNSRALLAEMGVTRPDIRVSADPTIILTPAPREIVNIALEQSGIDPNGKYIGFGLRNWKGLDTALPEIAAAANYAYEKHGLTPVFVPIEFPSDLMPAERVGALLHCPWHAVRTRQPIEVTIGILSRMKTVVGIRLHSLMFSAGQGVPVVGMSYDIKVDGFLKYIGSRTCLQLSSVKAEPLCRLIDECVSGALDNEVHRTAEMLRERESENVKGAAKLLNISEN
;
A
#
# COMPACT_ATOMS: atom_id res chain seq x y z
N MET A 1 -73.17 28.13 35.11
CA MET A 1 -73.25 28.39 33.65
C MET A 1 -72.06 29.25 33.26
N THR A 2 -71.37 28.83 32.20
CA THR A 2 -70.54 29.63 31.26
C THR A 2 -69.45 30.57 31.80
N SER A 3 -68.18 30.24 31.52
CA SER A 3 -67.28 31.11 30.74
C SER A 3 -65.93 30.43 30.47
N SER A 4 -65.42 30.59 29.24
CA SER A 4 -64.16 30.13 28.65
C SER A 4 -62.87 30.29 29.48
N PRO A 5 -61.79 29.53 29.14
CA PRO A 5 -60.43 30.00 29.35
C PRO A 5 -59.64 30.14 28.03
N SER A 6 -59.25 31.38 27.76
CA SER A 6 -57.88 31.83 27.45
C SER A 6 -56.90 30.88 26.75
N THR A 7 -56.53 31.29 25.54
CA THR A 7 -55.19 31.22 24.95
C THR A 7 -54.06 31.41 25.97
N THR A 8 -53.13 30.44 26.06
CA THR A 8 -51.65 30.61 26.07
C THR A 8 -50.97 29.31 26.53
N LEU A 9 -50.32 28.59 25.60
CA LEU A 9 -48.99 27.92 25.77
C LEU A 9 -48.57 27.07 24.54
N ALA A 10 -49.07 27.35 23.34
CA ALA A 10 -48.56 26.72 22.12
C ALA A 10 -47.39 27.54 21.55
N GLY A 11 -46.15 27.26 21.97
CA GLY A 11 -45.01 27.99 21.38
C GLY A 11 -43.58 27.59 21.74
N ARG A 12 -43.32 26.74 22.75
CA ARG A 12 -41.93 26.48 23.20
C ARG A 12 -41.32 25.10 22.95
N ASN A 13 -42.03 24.13 22.37
CA ASN A 13 -41.52 22.75 22.22
C ASN A 13 -41.19 22.24 20.81
N SER A 14 -41.34 23.02 19.72
CA SER A 14 -41.21 22.45 18.36
C SER A 14 -39.79 22.01 17.95
N MET A 15 -38.74 22.61 18.51
CA MET A 15 -37.35 22.31 18.11
C MET A 15 -36.75 21.14 18.89
N ALA A 16 -37.05 21.00 20.18
CA ALA A 16 -36.64 19.84 20.99
C ALA A 16 -37.36 18.57 20.52
N SER A 17 -38.64 18.67 20.17
CA SER A 17 -39.38 17.59 19.51
C SER A 17 -38.82 17.25 18.13
N ARG A 18 -38.33 18.24 17.36
CA ARG A 18 -37.63 17.99 16.08
C ARG A 18 -36.25 17.36 16.25
N VAL A 19 -35.50 17.73 17.29
CA VAL A 19 -34.21 17.09 17.62
C VAL A 19 -34.44 15.67 18.14
N MET A 20 -35.47 15.46 18.96
CA MET A 20 -35.93 14.13 19.38
C MET A 20 -36.33 13.28 18.19
N VAL A 21 -37.17 13.77 17.27
CA VAL A 21 -37.51 13.06 16.02
C VAL A 21 -36.28 12.85 15.13
N PHE A 22 -35.34 13.80 15.11
CA PHE A 22 -34.07 13.66 14.39
C PHE A 22 -33.17 12.56 14.97
N LEU A 23 -33.23 12.32 16.30
CA LEU A 23 -32.47 11.31 17.05
C LEU A 23 -33.21 9.96 17.20
N GLU A 24 -34.54 9.95 17.26
CA GLU A 24 -35.42 8.77 17.35
C GLU A 24 -35.57 8.04 16.01
N ASP A 25 -35.18 8.69 14.91
CA ASP A 25 -35.00 8.06 13.60
C ASP A 25 -33.86 7.03 13.71
N LYS A 26 -34.23 5.82 14.12
CA LYS A 26 -33.38 4.72 14.57
C LYS A 26 -32.34 4.36 13.50
N ARG A 27 -31.18 5.04 13.50
CA ARG A 27 -29.85 4.60 12.98
C ARG A 27 -28.85 5.71 12.62
N LYS A 28 -29.07 6.99 12.94
CA LYS A 28 -28.08 8.01 12.55
C LYS A 28 -26.77 7.86 13.32
N THR A 29 -25.69 7.62 12.56
CA THR A 29 -24.32 7.85 13.01
C THR A 29 -24.08 9.35 13.05
N LEU A 30 -23.62 9.85 14.19
CA LEU A 30 -23.23 11.24 14.35
C LEU A 30 -21.71 11.33 14.46
N THR A 31 -21.13 12.25 13.72
CA THR A 31 -19.74 12.69 13.91
C THR A 31 -19.62 13.45 15.23
N PHE A 32 -18.41 13.51 15.79
CA PHE A 32 -18.13 14.29 17.00
C PHE A 32 -18.64 15.75 16.93
N ARG A 33 -18.53 16.40 15.76
CA ARG A 33 -19.06 17.76 15.52
C ARG A 33 -20.59 17.84 15.65
N GLN A 34 -21.30 16.85 15.13
CA GLN A 34 -22.76 16.78 15.22
C GLN A 34 -23.21 16.50 16.66
N ILE A 35 -22.49 15.65 17.39
CA ILE A 35 -22.73 15.38 18.82
C ILE A 35 -22.55 16.65 19.63
N LYS A 36 -21.46 17.42 19.42
CA LYS A 36 -21.27 18.72 20.08
C LYS A 36 -22.40 19.71 19.77
N SER A 37 -22.89 19.73 18.53
CA SER A 37 -24.00 20.61 18.14
C SER A 37 -25.31 20.21 18.83
N VAL A 38 -25.64 18.91 18.84
CA VAL A 38 -26.81 18.36 19.55
C VAL A 38 -26.70 18.63 21.06
N TYR A 39 -25.53 18.36 21.64
CA TYR A 39 -25.24 18.61 23.06
C TYR A 39 -25.41 20.09 23.43
N HIS A 40 -24.89 21.02 22.61
CA HIS A 40 -25.00 22.45 22.84
C HIS A 40 -26.44 22.97 22.74
N VAL A 41 -27.25 22.39 21.86
CA VAL A 41 -28.68 22.71 21.73
C VAL A 41 -29.47 22.19 22.94
N LEU A 42 -29.15 20.98 23.42
CA LEU A 42 -29.81 20.38 24.58
C LEU A 42 -29.40 21.09 25.88
N SER A 43 -28.12 21.37 26.11
CA SER A 43 -27.65 21.99 27.36
C SER A 43 -28.13 23.43 27.58
N LYS A 44 -28.48 24.16 26.51
CA LYS A 44 -28.98 25.54 26.59
C LYS A 44 -30.49 25.67 26.82
N LYS A 45 -31.27 24.60 26.64
CA LYS A 45 -32.76 24.70 26.57
C LYS A 45 -33.51 23.83 27.57
N THR A 46 -32.83 23.00 28.35
CA THR A 46 -33.45 22.06 29.28
C THR A 46 -32.59 21.87 30.54
N ASN A 47 -33.20 21.58 31.69
CA ASN A 47 -32.52 21.22 32.96
C ASN A 47 -31.88 19.81 32.90
N PHE A 48 -31.31 19.42 31.76
CA PHE A 48 -30.62 18.13 31.60
C PHE A 48 -29.15 18.26 31.99
N VAL A 49 -28.72 17.46 32.96
CA VAL A 49 -27.31 17.21 33.22
C VAL A 49 -26.80 16.30 32.10
N CYS A 50 -26.11 16.89 31.14
CA CYS A 50 -25.51 16.18 30.02
C CYS A 50 -24.02 16.02 30.34
N GLN A 51 -23.45 14.83 30.17
CA GLN A 51 -21.99 14.59 30.25
C GLN A 51 -21.49 14.22 28.86
N ASN A 52 -20.48 14.93 28.36
CA ASN A 52 -19.89 14.66 27.04
C ASN A 52 -18.62 13.84 27.21
N THR A 53 -18.68 12.54 26.88
CA THR A 53 -17.54 11.61 26.87
C THR A 53 -17.06 11.29 25.45
N ALA A 54 -17.54 12.01 24.43
CA ALA A 54 -17.15 11.75 23.05
C ALA A 54 -15.74 12.28 22.75
N GLU A 55 -14.97 11.47 22.04
CA GLU A 55 -13.67 11.77 21.44
C GLU A 55 -13.80 12.14 19.95
N LYS A 56 -12.78 12.82 19.44
CA LYS A 56 -12.84 13.66 18.25
C LYS A 56 -12.84 12.91 16.92
N ASP A 57 -12.20 11.74 16.89
CA ASP A 57 -11.99 10.91 15.70
C ASP A 57 -12.91 9.69 15.63
N ASP A 58 -13.85 9.59 16.57
CA ASP A 58 -14.83 8.53 16.62
C ASP A 58 -16.15 8.97 16.00
N ILE A 59 -16.73 8.08 15.20
CA ILE A 59 -18.15 8.13 14.87
C ILE A 59 -18.92 7.58 16.08
N TYR A 60 -20.14 8.01 16.35
CA TYR A 60 -20.96 7.41 17.41
C TYR A 60 -22.33 7.01 16.88
N ARG A 61 -22.86 5.88 17.36
CA ARG A 61 -24.30 5.61 17.24
C ARG A 61 -24.97 6.15 18.48
N VAL A 62 -25.99 6.95 18.27
CA VAL A 62 -26.80 7.49 19.36
C VAL A 62 -27.91 6.49 19.68
N ARG A 63 -28.00 6.07 20.94
CA ARG A 63 -29.15 5.33 21.48
C ARG A 63 -29.88 6.21 22.48
N VAL A 64 -31.14 6.49 22.21
CA VAL A 64 -32.02 7.22 23.12
C VAL A 64 -32.83 6.20 23.91
N LEU A 65 -32.67 6.18 25.23
CA LEU A 65 -33.46 5.36 26.15
C LEU A 65 -34.35 6.27 26.99
N GLN A 66 -35.65 5.97 27.01
CA GLN A 66 -36.59 6.53 27.98
C GLN A 66 -36.70 5.53 29.15
N SER A 67 -36.32 5.95 30.34
CA SER A 67 -36.52 5.16 31.56
C SER A 67 -37.89 5.48 32.15
N PRO A 68 -38.70 4.49 32.57
CA PRO A 68 -39.95 4.74 33.28
C PRO A 68 -39.75 5.36 34.68
N CYS A 69 -38.55 5.24 35.25
CA CYS A 69 -38.28 5.61 36.65
C CYS A 69 -37.66 7.01 36.83
N PHE A 70 -37.32 7.71 35.75
CA PHE A 70 -36.82 9.09 35.77
C PHE A 70 -37.51 9.89 34.67
N HIS A 71 -37.93 11.13 34.95
CA HIS A 71 -38.48 12.07 33.96
C HIS A 71 -37.40 12.62 32.98
N GLY A 72 -36.42 11.80 32.60
CA GLY A 72 -35.28 12.20 31.80
C GLY A 72 -34.98 11.27 30.61
N ILE A 73 -34.40 11.85 29.56
CA ILE A 73 -33.94 11.15 28.36
C ILE A 73 -32.46 10.79 28.55
N LEU A 74 -32.14 9.49 28.49
CA LEU A 74 -30.74 9.03 28.51
C LEU A 74 -30.25 8.87 27.07
N ILE A 75 -29.22 9.63 26.70
CA ILE A 75 -28.56 9.53 25.39
C ILE A 75 -27.24 8.79 25.57
N ILE A 76 -27.18 7.54 25.10
CA ILE A 76 -25.94 6.74 25.09
C ILE A 76 -25.22 6.96 23.76
N LEU A 77 -23.97 7.41 23.84
CA LEU A 77 -23.07 7.54 22.71
C LEU A 77 -22.17 6.30 22.67
N VAL A 78 -22.41 5.41 21.71
CA VAL A 78 -21.55 4.23 21.51
C VAL A 78 -20.51 4.56 20.45
N LYS A 79 -19.23 4.59 20.84
CA LYS A 79 -18.09 4.71 19.92
C LYS A 79 -18.22 3.68 18.79
N TRP A 80 -18.05 4.12 17.56
CA TRP A 80 -18.32 3.31 16.37
C TRP A 80 -17.36 2.12 16.21
N ARG A 81 -16.17 2.21 16.79
CA ARG A 81 -15.24 1.08 16.96
C ARG A 81 -15.85 -0.10 17.73
N TYR A 82 -16.85 0.15 18.58
CA TYR A 82 -17.57 -0.83 19.40
C TYR A 82 -18.98 -1.18 18.87
N LEU A 83 -19.30 -0.77 17.64
CA LEU A 83 -20.60 -1.12 17.06
C LEU A 83 -20.55 -2.45 16.34
N THR A 84 -21.41 -3.35 16.81
CA THR A 84 -21.93 -4.49 16.04
C THR A 84 -22.47 -3.99 14.70
N LEU A 85 -21.85 -4.43 13.59
CA LEU A 85 -22.35 -4.20 12.24
C LEU A 85 -23.37 -5.27 11.85
N ARG A 86 -24.31 -4.92 10.98
CA ARG A 86 -25.17 -5.88 10.29
C ARG A 86 -24.60 -6.14 8.89
N ILE A 87 -24.04 -7.31 8.68
CA ILE A 87 -23.25 -7.62 7.49
C ILE A 87 -23.98 -8.70 6.70
N MET A 88 -24.33 -8.39 5.45
CA MET A 88 -24.95 -9.36 4.54
C MET A 88 -23.92 -9.88 3.55
N HIS A 89 -23.47 -11.11 3.74
CA HIS A 89 -22.64 -11.81 2.77
C HIS A 89 -23.51 -12.47 1.70
N VAL A 90 -23.06 -12.43 0.44
CA VAL A 90 -23.78 -12.98 -0.70
C VAL A 90 -22.81 -13.80 -1.52
N MET A 91 -23.14 -15.06 -1.82
CA MET A 91 -22.25 -15.97 -2.52
C MET A 91 -23.00 -16.91 -3.48
N GLY A 92 -22.26 -17.53 -4.40
CA GLY A 92 -22.81 -18.52 -5.33
C GLY A 92 -23.29 -19.81 -4.65
N GLY A 93 -22.55 -20.28 -3.63
CA GLY A 93 -22.85 -21.50 -2.88
C GLY A 93 -22.29 -22.79 -3.50
N GLY A 94 -21.53 -22.68 -4.59
CA GLY A 94 -20.80 -23.79 -5.23
C GLY A 94 -19.29 -23.67 -5.10
N ASP A 95 -18.82 -22.79 -4.21
CA ASP A 95 -17.42 -22.45 -4.03
C ASP A 95 -16.67 -23.62 -3.36
N VAL A 96 -15.46 -23.94 -3.85
CA VAL A 96 -14.59 -25.01 -3.35
C VAL A 96 -13.15 -24.50 -3.17
N GLY A 97 -12.33 -25.25 -2.42
CA GLY A 97 -10.93 -24.90 -2.19
C GLY A 97 -10.76 -23.57 -1.44
N GLY A 98 -9.71 -22.81 -1.79
CA GLY A 98 -9.31 -21.60 -1.04
C GLY A 98 -10.38 -20.50 -0.96
N ALA A 99 -11.21 -20.31 -1.99
CA ALA A 99 -12.29 -19.33 -1.95
C ALA A 99 -13.33 -19.70 -0.88
N LYS A 100 -13.69 -21.00 -0.77
CA LYS A 100 -14.58 -21.50 0.28
C LYS A 100 -13.97 -21.24 1.66
N THR A 101 -12.72 -21.65 1.86
CA THR A 101 -12.01 -21.48 3.14
C THR A 101 -11.98 -20.02 3.58
N GLN A 102 -11.69 -19.10 2.66
CA GLN A 102 -11.68 -17.67 2.97
C GLN A 102 -13.04 -17.14 3.38
N ILE A 103 -14.10 -17.45 2.61
CA ILE A 103 -15.46 -16.97 2.93
C ILE A 103 -15.84 -17.48 4.30
N MET A 104 -15.66 -18.78 4.56
CA MET A 104 -15.97 -19.43 5.84
C MET A 104 -15.21 -18.81 7.02
N ASN A 105 -13.90 -18.61 6.88
CA ASN A 105 -13.09 -17.96 7.92
C ASN A 105 -13.57 -16.53 8.20
N THR A 106 -13.92 -15.79 7.15
CA THR A 106 -14.41 -14.41 7.25
C THR A 106 -15.77 -14.35 7.96
N VAL A 107 -16.76 -15.11 7.52
CA VAL A 107 -18.10 -15.07 8.12
C VAL A 107 -18.09 -15.60 9.55
N THR A 108 -17.31 -16.65 9.83
CA THR A 108 -17.19 -17.23 11.18
C THR A 108 -16.53 -16.23 12.14
N GLY A 109 -15.42 -15.63 11.74
CA GLY A 109 -14.70 -14.67 12.59
C GLY A 109 -15.50 -13.39 12.84
N LEU A 110 -16.19 -12.87 11.82
CA LEU A 110 -17.01 -11.66 11.95
C LEU A 110 -18.28 -11.89 12.79
N ASN A 111 -18.90 -13.07 12.73
CA ASN A 111 -20.14 -13.41 13.46
C ASN A 111 -19.97 -13.36 14.98
N ARG A 112 -18.74 -13.45 15.50
CA ARG A 112 -18.46 -13.35 16.95
C ARG A 112 -18.91 -12.02 17.56
N ASN A 113 -18.81 -10.93 16.80
CA ASN A 113 -19.04 -9.57 17.29
C ASN A 113 -20.03 -8.76 16.42
N ASN A 114 -20.61 -9.38 15.38
CA ASN A 114 -21.47 -8.73 14.40
C ASN A 114 -22.72 -9.58 14.12
N ASP A 115 -23.77 -8.94 13.64
CA ASP A 115 -24.96 -9.63 13.12
C ASP A 115 -24.67 -10.00 11.66
N VAL A 116 -24.37 -11.27 11.38
CA VAL A 116 -23.97 -11.75 10.06
C VAL A 116 -25.06 -12.62 9.45
N MET A 117 -25.53 -12.21 8.26
CA MET A 117 -26.39 -13.01 7.40
C MET A 117 -25.63 -13.47 6.17
N LEU A 118 -25.79 -14.73 5.80
CA LEU A 118 -25.19 -15.32 4.61
C LEU A 118 -26.28 -15.75 3.62
N ILE A 119 -26.27 -15.17 2.42
CA ILE A 119 -27.12 -15.57 1.31
C ILE A 119 -26.37 -16.55 0.42
N SER A 120 -26.93 -17.75 0.26
CA SER A 120 -26.47 -18.74 -0.71
C SER A 120 -27.49 -18.88 -1.85
N PHE A 121 -27.03 -18.95 -3.11
CA PHE A 121 -27.93 -19.19 -4.25
C PHE A 121 -28.19 -20.68 -4.54
N ARG A 122 -27.58 -21.58 -3.76
CA ARG A 122 -27.78 -23.02 -3.83
C ARG A 122 -27.80 -23.61 -2.41
N ALA A 123 -28.64 -24.59 -2.17
CA ALA A 123 -28.47 -25.48 -1.03
C ALA A 123 -27.23 -26.39 -1.23
N GLY A 124 -26.73 -26.96 -0.14
CA GLY A 124 -25.66 -27.95 -0.17
C GLY A 124 -24.59 -27.75 0.92
N PRO A 125 -23.49 -28.52 0.85
CA PRO A 125 -22.54 -28.68 1.94
C PRO A 125 -21.98 -27.37 2.49
N PHE A 126 -21.76 -26.37 1.62
CA PHE A 126 -21.30 -25.06 2.06
C PHE A 126 -22.32 -24.40 3.00
N ALA A 127 -23.60 -24.35 2.58
CA ALA A 127 -24.65 -23.69 3.34
C ALA A 127 -24.92 -24.42 4.66
N ASP A 128 -24.80 -25.74 4.66
CA ASP A 128 -25.01 -26.59 5.84
C ASP A 128 -23.86 -26.39 6.84
N GLU A 129 -22.61 -26.43 6.39
CA GLU A 129 -21.42 -26.13 7.21
C GLU A 129 -21.50 -24.72 7.84
N ALA A 130 -21.99 -23.72 7.10
CA ALA A 130 -22.18 -22.38 7.64
C ALA A 130 -23.25 -22.33 8.74
N ARG A 131 -24.34 -23.10 8.61
CA ARG A 131 -25.36 -23.20 9.68
C ARG A 131 -24.80 -23.91 10.91
N GLU A 132 -24.03 -24.97 10.74
CA GLU A 132 -23.37 -25.71 11.83
C GLU A 132 -22.45 -24.80 12.64
N ARG A 133 -21.81 -23.82 11.98
CA ARG A 133 -20.99 -22.78 12.64
C ARG A 133 -21.81 -21.61 13.21
N GLY A 134 -23.13 -21.70 13.25
CA GLY A 134 -24.02 -20.72 13.89
C GLY A 134 -24.29 -19.44 13.08
N ILE A 135 -24.17 -19.49 11.74
CA ILE A 135 -24.43 -18.34 10.87
C ILE A 135 -25.89 -18.34 10.40
N ASP A 136 -26.55 -17.16 10.32
CA ASP A 136 -27.89 -17.04 9.72
C ASP A 136 -27.81 -17.19 8.19
N VAL A 137 -28.07 -18.41 7.70
CA VAL A 137 -28.03 -18.74 6.27
C VAL A 137 -29.41 -18.69 5.62
N ARG A 138 -29.54 -17.87 4.58
CA ARG A 138 -30.73 -17.80 3.71
C ARG A 138 -30.41 -18.34 2.33
N VAL A 139 -31.17 -19.34 1.87
CA VAL A 139 -30.98 -19.93 0.54
C VAL A 139 -32.00 -19.34 -0.44
N ILE A 140 -31.52 -18.88 -1.60
CA ILE A 140 -32.35 -18.36 -2.70
C ILE A 140 -32.19 -19.24 -3.94
N GLU A 141 -33.00 -20.30 -4.02
CA GLU A 141 -33.01 -21.25 -5.15
C GLU A 141 -33.92 -20.74 -6.27
N ARG A 142 -33.45 -19.72 -6.99
CA ARG A 142 -34.17 -19.10 -8.11
C ARG A 142 -33.27 -18.95 -9.32
N HIS A 143 -33.57 -19.65 -10.42
CA HIS A 143 -32.80 -19.50 -11.66
C HIS A 143 -32.97 -18.12 -12.31
N ASN A 144 -34.17 -17.53 -12.24
CA ASN A 144 -34.43 -16.21 -12.80
C ASN A 144 -33.79 -15.10 -11.96
N PRO A 145 -32.87 -14.29 -12.53
CA PRO A 145 -32.11 -13.27 -11.80
C PRO A 145 -32.99 -12.14 -11.24
N PHE A 146 -34.09 -11.78 -11.90
CA PHE A 146 -34.99 -10.72 -11.42
C PHE A 146 -35.81 -11.17 -10.19
N ARG A 147 -36.25 -12.42 -10.17
CA ARG A 147 -36.94 -13.02 -9.01
C ARG A 147 -35.98 -13.22 -7.84
N ALA A 148 -34.75 -13.66 -8.12
CA ALA A 148 -33.69 -13.76 -7.12
C ALA A 148 -33.37 -12.38 -6.51
N ALA A 149 -33.20 -11.36 -7.35
CA ALA A 149 -32.95 -9.99 -6.90
C ALA A 149 -34.13 -9.40 -6.11
N ARG A 150 -35.39 -9.76 -6.44
CA ARG A 150 -36.56 -9.36 -5.62
C ARG A 150 -36.50 -9.97 -4.23
N THR A 151 -36.28 -11.27 -4.15
CA THR A 151 -36.15 -11.99 -2.88
C THR A 151 -34.99 -11.42 -2.05
N MET A 152 -33.86 -11.13 -2.69
CA MET A 152 -32.72 -10.49 -2.04
C MET A 152 -33.07 -9.09 -1.53
N ARG A 153 -33.84 -8.28 -2.27
CA ARG A 153 -34.33 -6.98 -1.77
C ARG A 153 -35.21 -7.15 -0.54
N ASP A 154 -36.15 -8.09 -0.55
CA ASP A 154 -37.02 -8.34 0.60
C ASP A 154 -36.20 -8.72 1.85
N LEU A 155 -35.13 -9.50 1.67
CA LEU A 155 -34.17 -9.81 2.74
C LEU A 155 -33.35 -8.59 3.18
N VAL A 156 -32.89 -7.74 2.25
CA VAL A 156 -32.22 -6.47 2.58
C VAL A 156 -33.17 -5.57 3.38
N ASP A 157 -34.48 -5.64 3.15
CA ASP A 157 -35.47 -4.80 3.81
C ASP A 157 -35.80 -5.27 5.22
N ALA A 158 -35.81 -6.59 5.41
CA ALA A 158 -35.96 -7.22 6.71
C ALA A 158 -34.68 -7.09 7.54
N PHE A 159 -33.54 -7.47 6.96
CA PHE A 159 -32.25 -7.49 7.63
C PHE A 159 -31.63 -6.09 7.76
N LYS A 160 -31.96 -5.14 6.88
CA LYS A 160 -31.43 -3.76 6.89
C LYS A 160 -29.92 -3.71 7.15
N PRO A 161 -29.10 -4.35 6.28
CA PRO A 161 -27.65 -4.43 6.44
C PRO A 161 -27.02 -3.04 6.42
N ASP A 162 -25.92 -2.89 7.17
CA ASP A 162 -25.05 -1.73 7.06
C ASP A 162 -24.15 -1.87 5.81
N ILE A 163 -23.77 -3.09 5.42
CA ILE A 163 -22.99 -3.38 4.22
C ILE A 163 -23.40 -4.71 3.58
N ILE A 164 -23.34 -4.78 2.24
CA ILE A 164 -23.50 -6.02 1.46
C ILE A 164 -22.14 -6.42 0.89
N HIS A 165 -21.70 -7.64 1.16
CA HIS A 165 -20.42 -8.18 0.69
C HIS A 165 -20.63 -9.36 -0.26
N CYS A 166 -20.35 -9.16 -1.54
CA CYS A 166 -20.49 -10.15 -2.59
C CYS A 166 -19.23 -10.98 -2.82
N HIS A 167 -19.41 -12.28 -3.05
CA HIS A 167 -18.35 -13.26 -3.34
C HIS A 167 -18.70 -14.00 -4.64
N GLY A 168 -17.91 -13.77 -5.69
CA GLY A 168 -18.09 -14.42 -6.99
C GLY A 168 -19.16 -13.81 -7.91
N GLY A 169 -19.21 -14.31 -9.15
CA GLY A 169 -19.91 -13.61 -10.24
C GLY A 169 -21.43 -13.51 -10.10
N ARG A 170 -22.09 -14.55 -9.57
CA ARG A 170 -23.54 -14.52 -9.34
C ARG A 170 -23.91 -13.55 -8.23
N ALA A 171 -23.12 -13.49 -7.16
CA ALA A 171 -23.29 -12.51 -6.10
C ALA A 171 -23.09 -11.08 -6.61
N ASN A 172 -22.09 -10.85 -7.44
CA ASN A 172 -21.82 -9.54 -8.04
C ASN A 172 -22.98 -9.04 -8.90
N LEU A 173 -23.56 -9.92 -9.74
CA LEU A 173 -24.73 -9.59 -10.53
C LEU A 173 -25.93 -9.20 -9.65
N MET A 174 -26.20 -9.97 -8.60
CA MET A 174 -27.31 -9.68 -7.69
C MET A 174 -27.08 -8.40 -6.90
N GLY A 175 -25.86 -8.18 -6.39
CA GLY A 175 -25.44 -6.92 -5.78
C GLY A 175 -25.69 -5.72 -6.68
N ALA A 176 -25.24 -5.77 -7.93
CA ALA A 176 -25.46 -4.72 -8.92
C ALA A 176 -26.96 -4.44 -9.16
N MET A 177 -27.81 -5.48 -9.18
CA MET A 177 -29.26 -5.34 -9.37
C MET A 177 -29.98 -4.74 -8.16
N VAL A 178 -29.45 -4.87 -6.93
CA VAL A 178 -30.06 -4.31 -5.72
C VAL A 178 -29.49 -2.95 -5.32
N ARG A 179 -28.27 -2.60 -5.78
CA ARG A 179 -27.54 -1.36 -5.42
C ARG A 179 -28.38 -0.09 -5.42
N ARG A 180 -29.15 0.16 -6.49
CA ARG A 180 -29.90 1.43 -6.63
C ARG A 180 -31.12 1.52 -5.72
N SER A 181 -31.60 0.39 -5.20
CA SER A 181 -32.87 0.34 -4.46
C SER A 181 -32.72 0.67 -2.98
N ARG A 182 -31.51 0.55 -2.41
CA ARG A 182 -31.24 0.72 -0.98
C ARG A 182 -29.89 1.38 -0.84
N GLN A 183 -29.80 2.49 -0.09
CA GLN A 183 -28.57 3.26 0.13
C GLN A 183 -27.58 2.51 1.04
N VAL A 184 -27.18 1.31 0.63
CA VAL A 184 -26.27 0.42 1.35
C VAL A 184 -25.06 0.17 0.45
N PRO A 185 -23.82 0.37 0.95
CA PRO A 185 -22.63 0.10 0.17
C PRO A 185 -22.51 -1.38 -0.19
N ILE A 186 -22.07 -1.64 -1.42
CA ILE A 186 -21.79 -2.99 -1.90
C ILE A 186 -20.29 -3.15 -2.22
N VAL A 187 -19.64 -4.05 -1.51
CA VAL A 187 -18.25 -4.46 -1.72
C VAL A 187 -18.21 -5.87 -2.29
N THR A 188 -17.20 -6.18 -3.11
CA THR A 188 -16.96 -7.54 -3.60
C THR A 188 -15.54 -7.99 -3.31
N THR A 189 -15.36 -9.24 -2.87
CA THR A 189 -14.03 -9.87 -2.87
C THR A 189 -13.73 -10.46 -4.24
N VAL A 190 -12.57 -10.09 -4.79
CA VAL A 190 -12.10 -10.56 -6.10
C VAL A 190 -11.06 -11.66 -5.88
N HIS A 191 -11.53 -12.91 -5.84
CA HIS A 191 -10.71 -14.11 -5.56
C HIS A 191 -9.85 -14.58 -6.73
N SER A 192 -10.21 -14.21 -7.96
CA SER A 192 -9.58 -14.67 -9.20
C SER A 192 -9.77 -13.64 -10.30
N ASP A 193 -9.06 -13.84 -11.41
CA ASP A 193 -9.29 -13.05 -12.61
C ASP A 193 -10.62 -13.44 -13.25
N TYR A 194 -11.62 -12.58 -13.09
CA TYR A 194 -12.98 -12.79 -13.61
C TYR A 194 -13.07 -13.05 -15.13
N ARG A 195 -12.03 -12.75 -15.91
CA ARG A 195 -11.98 -13.07 -17.35
C ARG A 195 -11.51 -14.50 -17.63
N LEU A 196 -10.78 -15.09 -16.69
CA LEU A 196 -10.23 -16.43 -16.77
C LEU A 196 -11.11 -17.47 -16.07
N ASP A 197 -12.06 -17.05 -15.23
CA ASP A 197 -13.00 -17.94 -14.50
C ASP A 197 -13.76 -18.93 -15.39
N TYR A 198 -13.93 -18.64 -16.68
CA TYR A 198 -14.61 -19.50 -17.65
C TYR A 198 -13.72 -19.86 -18.87
N LEU A 199 -12.40 -19.71 -18.75
CA LEU A 199 -11.45 -20.09 -19.79
C LEU A 199 -11.64 -21.59 -20.11
N GLY A 200 -11.71 -21.94 -21.40
CA GLY A 200 -12.01 -23.31 -21.85
C GLY A 200 -13.52 -23.59 -22.08
N SER A 201 -14.42 -22.66 -21.75
CA SER A 201 -15.85 -22.75 -22.09
C SER A 201 -16.35 -21.47 -22.78
N PRO A 202 -16.20 -21.36 -24.12
CA PRO A 202 -16.51 -20.14 -24.86
C PRO A 202 -17.92 -19.59 -24.58
N LEU A 203 -18.93 -20.46 -24.54
CA LEU A 203 -20.32 -20.07 -24.30
C LEU A 203 -20.51 -19.43 -22.91
N LYS A 204 -19.91 -20.00 -21.85
CA LYS A 204 -20.00 -19.45 -20.49
C LYS A 204 -19.18 -18.16 -20.37
N GLN A 205 -18.05 -18.07 -21.05
CA GLN A 205 -17.21 -16.89 -21.08
C GLN A 205 -17.93 -15.68 -21.72
N TYR A 206 -18.58 -15.88 -22.87
CA TYR A 206 -19.31 -14.80 -23.55
C TYR A 206 -20.61 -14.39 -22.85
N THR A 207 -21.23 -15.27 -22.06
CA THR A 207 -22.49 -14.99 -21.35
C THR A 207 -22.26 -14.57 -19.90
N LEU A 208 -22.01 -15.54 -19.01
CA LEU A 208 -21.84 -15.34 -17.57
C LEU A 208 -20.59 -14.51 -17.25
N GLY A 209 -19.50 -14.73 -17.97
CA GLY A 209 -18.26 -13.95 -17.85
C GLY A 209 -18.48 -12.47 -18.18
N THR A 210 -19.11 -12.18 -19.33
CA THR A 210 -19.47 -10.81 -19.72
C THR A 210 -20.44 -10.16 -18.72
N ALA A 211 -21.47 -10.88 -18.29
CA ALA A 211 -22.43 -10.37 -17.30
C ALA A 211 -21.75 -10.01 -15.97
N ASN A 212 -20.83 -10.84 -15.47
CA ASN A 212 -20.05 -10.55 -14.27
C ASN A 212 -19.11 -9.35 -14.49
N ALA A 213 -18.41 -9.29 -15.62
CA ALA A 213 -17.52 -8.17 -15.95
C ALA A 213 -18.25 -6.81 -15.98
N ILE A 214 -19.48 -6.81 -16.51
CA ILE A 214 -20.36 -5.65 -16.51
C ILE A 214 -20.86 -5.35 -15.09
N ALA A 215 -21.37 -6.36 -14.38
CA ALA A 215 -21.89 -6.20 -13.01
C ALA A 215 -20.85 -5.62 -12.05
N LEU A 216 -19.60 -6.09 -12.13
CA LEU A 216 -18.49 -5.56 -11.34
C LEU A 216 -18.38 -4.04 -11.47
N ARG A 217 -18.53 -3.46 -12.66
CA ARG A 217 -18.45 -2.00 -12.88
C ARG A 217 -19.55 -1.21 -12.17
N PHE A 218 -20.62 -1.88 -11.78
CA PHE A 218 -21.74 -1.29 -11.06
C PHE A 218 -21.69 -1.56 -9.57
N LEU A 219 -20.60 -2.06 -9.01
CA LEU A 219 -20.42 -2.15 -7.55
C LEU A 219 -19.76 -0.88 -6.98
N ASP A 220 -19.84 -0.69 -5.67
CA ASP A 220 -19.28 0.51 -5.01
C ASP A 220 -17.79 0.35 -4.76
N PHE A 221 -17.37 -0.81 -4.24
CA PHE A 221 -15.99 -1.07 -3.80
C PHE A 221 -15.51 -2.48 -4.17
N TYR A 222 -14.19 -2.64 -4.25
CA TYR A 222 -13.54 -3.87 -4.68
C TYR A 222 -12.48 -4.29 -3.67
N GLN A 223 -12.46 -5.58 -3.35
CA GLN A 223 -11.55 -6.15 -2.37
C GLN A 223 -10.72 -7.29 -2.99
N PRO A 224 -9.65 -6.96 -3.73
CA PRO A 224 -8.72 -7.97 -4.22
C PRO A 224 -7.95 -8.63 -3.06
N VAL A 225 -7.75 -9.94 -3.19
CA VAL A 225 -7.04 -10.76 -2.18
C VAL A 225 -5.50 -10.69 -2.28
N ALA A 226 -4.98 -9.94 -3.27
CA ALA A 226 -3.56 -9.81 -3.54
C ALA A 226 -3.23 -8.50 -4.26
N ASP A 227 -1.99 -8.04 -4.12
CA ASP A 227 -1.49 -6.81 -4.73
C ASP A 227 -1.56 -6.83 -6.26
N ARG A 228 -1.11 -7.94 -6.86
CA ARG A 228 -1.15 -8.15 -8.31
C ARG A 228 -2.56 -8.05 -8.87
N MET A 229 -3.56 -8.56 -8.14
CA MET A 229 -4.97 -8.45 -8.54
C MET A 229 -5.47 -7.00 -8.48
N ALA A 230 -5.05 -6.23 -7.46
CA ALA A 230 -5.35 -4.80 -7.41
C ALA A 230 -4.80 -4.06 -8.64
N ARG A 231 -3.55 -4.35 -9.04
CA ARG A 231 -2.94 -3.78 -10.26
C ARG A 231 -3.74 -4.14 -11.50
N THR A 232 -4.11 -5.42 -11.67
CA THR A 232 -4.93 -5.88 -12.81
C THR A 232 -6.28 -5.17 -12.88
N LEU A 233 -6.94 -4.91 -11.74
CA LEU A 233 -8.16 -4.11 -11.72
C LEU A 233 -7.90 -2.67 -12.18
N ILE A 234 -6.84 -2.03 -11.69
CA ILE A 234 -6.49 -0.66 -12.08
C ILE A 234 -6.17 -0.56 -13.58
N GLU A 235 -5.38 -1.49 -14.13
CA GLU A 235 -5.07 -1.58 -15.57
C GLU A 235 -6.33 -1.69 -16.42
N ARG A 236 -7.33 -2.40 -15.90
CA ARG A 236 -8.64 -2.59 -16.55
C ARG A 236 -9.58 -1.39 -16.37
N GLY A 237 -9.11 -0.30 -15.77
CA GLY A 237 -9.82 0.97 -15.64
C GLY A 237 -10.68 1.10 -14.38
N PHE A 238 -10.59 0.16 -13.42
CA PHE A 238 -11.25 0.35 -12.13
C PHE A 238 -10.60 1.52 -11.36
N ASP A 239 -11.41 2.24 -10.58
CA ASP A 239 -10.98 3.39 -9.78
C ASP A 239 -10.09 2.90 -8.63
N PRO A 240 -8.78 3.26 -8.58
CA PRO A 240 -7.87 2.81 -7.53
C PRO A 240 -8.35 3.17 -6.14
N GLU A 241 -9.03 4.31 -6.00
CA GLU A 241 -9.54 4.74 -4.71
C GLU A 241 -10.62 3.78 -4.20
N ARG A 242 -11.33 3.05 -5.05
CA ARG A 242 -12.40 2.13 -4.62
C ARG A 242 -11.91 0.73 -4.27
N ILE A 243 -10.59 0.53 -4.25
CA ILE A 243 -9.95 -0.75 -4.04
C ILE A 243 -9.36 -0.78 -2.63
N VAL A 244 -9.79 -1.73 -1.81
CA VAL A 244 -9.21 -2.02 -0.49
C VAL A 244 -8.64 -3.43 -0.50
N LYS A 245 -7.42 -3.65 -0.03
CA LYS A 245 -6.82 -5.00 -0.06
C LYS A 245 -7.27 -5.80 1.17
N ILE A 246 -7.36 -7.12 1.01
CA ILE A 246 -7.42 -8.08 2.12
C ILE A 246 -6.46 -9.22 1.81
N TYR A 247 -5.75 -9.77 2.79
CA TYR A 247 -5.03 -11.03 2.62
C TYR A 247 -5.80 -12.15 3.31
N ASN A 248 -5.65 -13.37 2.81
CA ASN A 248 -6.27 -14.52 3.45
C ASN A 248 -5.63 -14.75 4.83
N GLY A 249 -6.47 -15.12 5.79
CA GLY A 249 -6.03 -15.54 7.11
C GLY A 249 -6.66 -16.87 7.53
N MET A 250 -5.95 -17.55 8.42
CA MET A 250 -6.37 -18.80 9.05
C MET A 250 -5.96 -18.85 10.52
N ASP A 251 -6.43 -19.85 11.24
CA ASP A 251 -6.00 -20.08 12.61
C ASP A 251 -4.60 -20.68 12.61
N PHE A 252 -3.72 -20.14 13.47
CA PHE A 252 -2.35 -20.62 13.66
C PHE A 252 -2.30 -21.40 14.96
N ASP A 253 -2.71 -22.66 14.89
CA ASP A 253 -2.54 -23.61 15.96
C ASP A 253 -1.47 -24.63 15.54
N ARG A 254 -0.34 -24.66 16.26
CA ARG A 254 0.65 -25.73 16.04
C ARG A 254 0.02 -27.07 16.43
N PRO A 255 0.16 -28.12 15.60
CA PRO A 255 -0.33 -29.44 15.96
C PRO A 255 0.37 -29.93 17.23
N LYS A 256 -0.42 -30.42 18.20
CA LYS A 256 0.05 -30.92 19.50
C LYS A 256 0.12 -32.45 19.52
N GLY A 257 0.83 -33.00 20.52
CA GLY A 257 0.96 -34.45 20.75
C GLY A 257 2.08 -35.10 19.96
N GLU A 258 2.32 -36.39 20.16
CA GLU A 258 3.27 -37.17 19.37
C GLU A 258 2.73 -37.40 17.95
N PHE A 259 3.63 -37.45 16.96
CA PHE A 259 3.27 -37.78 15.58
C PHE A 259 4.41 -38.54 14.94
N ASP A 260 4.16 -39.81 14.65
CA ASP A 260 5.08 -40.66 13.93
C ASP A 260 4.90 -40.43 12.42
N ARG A 261 5.76 -39.57 11.86
CA ARG A 261 5.74 -39.28 10.42
C ARG A 261 6.11 -40.50 9.57
N VAL A 262 6.94 -41.41 10.08
CA VAL A 262 7.38 -42.60 9.35
C VAL A 262 6.20 -43.55 9.17
N ALA A 263 5.49 -43.86 10.26
CA ALA A 263 4.28 -44.67 10.22
C ALA A 263 3.21 -44.04 9.31
N TYR A 264 2.97 -42.73 9.45
CA TYR A 264 1.99 -42.03 8.62
C TYR A 264 2.28 -42.16 7.11
N LEU A 265 3.53 -41.94 6.68
CA LEU A 265 3.90 -41.99 5.27
C LEU A 265 3.86 -43.41 4.69
N ARG A 266 4.26 -44.41 5.49
CA ARG A 266 4.14 -45.83 5.13
C ARG A 266 2.68 -46.24 4.97
N ASP A 267 1.86 -45.99 5.98
CA ASP A 267 0.50 -46.51 6.03
C ASP A 267 -0.43 -45.78 5.04
N THR A 268 -0.19 -44.48 4.82
CA THR A 268 -1.05 -43.65 3.96
C THR A 268 -0.62 -43.68 2.50
N TYR A 269 0.68 -43.72 2.22
CA TYR A 269 1.22 -43.54 0.86
C TYR A 269 2.14 -44.67 0.41
N GLY A 270 2.42 -45.68 1.26
CA GLY A 270 3.36 -46.75 0.94
C GLY A 270 4.81 -46.28 0.77
N ALA A 271 5.16 -45.13 1.36
CA ALA A 271 6.48 -44.53 1.21
C ALA A 271 7.38 -44.84 2.42
N GLU A 272 8.40 -45.67 2.21
CA GLU A 272 9.47 -45.88 3.19
C GLU A 272 10.45 -44.72 3.16
N ILE A 273 10.79 -44.16 4.33
CA ILE A 273 11.77 -43.08 4.52
C ILE A 273 12.93 -43.54 5.42
N GLU A 274 14.12 -43.02 5.16
CA GLU A 274 15.34 -43.35 5.92
C GLU A 274 15.66 -42.28 6.97
N ASP A 275 16.39 -42.67 8.01
CA ASP A 275 16.93 -41.72 8.97
C ASP A 275 17.92 -40.77 8.27
N GLY A 276 17.63 -39.47 8.32
CA GLY A 276 18.41 -38.43 7.64
C GLY A 276 17.77 -37.88 6.36
N ASP A 277 16.70 -38.51 5.84
CA ASP A 277 15.92 -37.95 4.75
C ASP A 277 15.34 -36.57 5.13
N VAL A 278 15.36 -35.64 4.17
CA VAL A 278 14.73 -34.32 4.29
C VAL A 278 13.58 -34.22 3.31
N LEU A 279 12.37 -34.04 3.83
CA LEU A 279 11.13 -34.21 3.07
C LEU A 279 10.59 -32.86 2.58
N CYS A 280 10.55 -32.71 1.26
CA CYS A 280 9.93 -31.60 0.56
C CYS A 280 8.49 -31.95 0.18
N GLY A 281 7.52 -31.16 0.60
CA GLY A 281 6.10 -31.35 0.29
C GLY A 281 5.52 -30.21 -0.53
N ILE A 282 4.69 -30.55 -1.52
CA ILE A 282 3.85 -29.58 -2.25
C ILE A 282 2.40 -30.06 -2.25
N ALA A 283 1.47 -29.21 -1.79
CA ALA A 283 0.03 -29.50 -1.82
C ALA A 283 -0.68 -28.58 -2.82
N ALA A 284 -1.00 -29.12 -4.01
CA ALA A 284 -1.62 -28.37 -5.09
C ALA A 284 -2.28 -29.30 -6.13
N ARG A 285 -3.31 -28.80 -6.81
CA ARG A 285 -3.90 -29.48 -7.99
C ARG A 285 -2.86 -29.64 -9.10
N LEU A 286 -2.83 -30.80 -9.75
CA LEU A 286 -1.90 -31.09 -10.84
C LEU A 286 -2.42 -30.50 -12.15
N THR A 287 -2.24 -29.18 -12.29
CA THR A 287 -2.70 -28.37 -13.42
C THR A 287 -1.62 -27.40 -13.84
N ALA A 288 -1.65 -26.96 -15.10
CA ALA A 288 -0.61 -26.11 -15.68
C ALA A 288 -0.34 -24.83 -14.88
N VAL A 289 -1.36 -24.25 -14.22
CA VAL A 289 -1.18 -23.03 -13.42
C VAL A 289 -0.38 -23.24 -12.13
N LYS A 290 -0.36 -24.48 -11.62
CA LYS A 290 0.40 -24.86 -10.42
C LYS A 290 1.85 -25.25 -10.72
N ASP A 291 2.14 -25.54 -11.99
CA ASP A 291 3.49 -25.74 -12.53
C ASP A 291 4.37 -26.66 -11.65
N ILE A 292 3.84 -27.85 -11.37
CA ILE A 292 4.54 -28.89 -10.62
C ILE A 292 5.80 -29.36 -11.38
N ALA A 293 5.84 -29.16 -12.70
CA ALA A 293 6.99 -29.46 -13.53
C ALA A 293 8.24 -28.67 -13.11
N THR A 294 8.09 -27.38 -12.75
CA THR A 294 9.19 -26.58 -12.20
C THR A 294 9.71 -27.16 -10.88
N THR A 295 8.82 -27.63 -9.99
CA THR A 295 9.23 -28.33 -8.75
C THR A 295 10.02 -29.60 -9.05
N ILE A 296 9.57 -30.43 -9.99
CA ILE A 296 10.25 -31.69 -10.34
C ILE A 296 11.63 -31.42 -10.95
N ARG A 297 11.76 -30.42 -11.84
CA ARG A 297 13.06 -30.03 -12.43
C ARG A 297 14.02 -29.49 -11.37
N GLY A 298 13.55 -28.58 -10.52
CA GLY A 298 14.38 -28.01 -9.46
C GLY A 298 14.81 -29.06 -8.44
N PHE A 299 13.91 -29.99 -8.10
CA PHE A 299 14.23 -31.12 -7.23
C PHE A 299 15.29 -32.05 -7.85
N ALA A 300 15.17 -32.37 -9.14
CA ALA A 300 16.15 -33.20 -9.83
C ALA A 300 17.54 -32.56 -9.89
N GLU A 301 17.61 -31.24 -10.05
CA GLU A 301 18.87 -30.51 -9.96
C GLU A 301 19.42 -30.50 -8.53
N ALA A 302 18.57 -30.24 -7.52
CA ALA A 302 18.96 -30.18 -6.12
C ALA A 302 19.53 -31.51 -5.59
N LEU A 303 18.97 -32.65 -6.04
CA LEU A 303 19.44 -33.98 -5.66
C LEU A 303 20.92 -34.24 -5.96
N LYS A 304 21.50 -33.53 -6.93
CA LYS A 304 22.94 -33.64 -7.25
C LYS A 304 23.84 -33.16 -6.11
N SER A 305 23.35 -32.25 -5.27
CA SER A 305 24.12 -31.65 -4.16
C SER A 305 23.49 -31.88 -2.77
N ALA A 306 22.28 -32.41 -2.73
CA ALA A 306 21.55 -32.78 -1.51
C ALA A 306 20.83 -34.13 -1.74
N PRO A 307 21.57 -35.25 -1.77
CA PRO A 307 21.03 -36.57 -2.10
C PRO A 307 20.10 -37.15 -1.03
N GLN A 308 19.89 -36.49 0.11
CA GLN A 308 18.94 -36.82 1.17
C GLN A 308 17.53 -36.25 0.93
N LEU A 309 17.34 -35.41 -0.09
CA LEU A 309 16.04 -34.81 -0.37
C LEU A 309 15.03 -35.84 -0.90
N ARG A 310 13.77 -35.73 -0.47
CA ARG A 310 12.64 -36.50 -1.03
C ARG A 310 11.47 -35.59 -1.33
N LEU A 311 10.75 -35.86 -2.42
CA LEU A 311 9.63 -35.01 -2.85
C LEU A 311 8.31 -35.75 -2.71
N PHE A 312 7.36 -35.13 -2.00
CA PHE A 312 5.98 -35.58 -1.87
C PHE A 312 5.03 -34.59 -2.52
N ILE A 313 4.22 -35.06 -3.47
CA ILE A 313 3.28 -34.26 -4.25
C ILE A 313 1.86 -34.66 -3.85
N ALA A 314 1.18 -33.79 -3.10
CA ALA A 314 -0.20 -33.96 -2.68
C ALA A 314 -1.16 -33.19 -3.59
N GLY A 315 -2.08 -33.91 -4.22
CA GLY A 315 -3.08 -33.41 -5.15
C GLY A 315 -3.27 -34.33 -6.34
N ASP A 316 -4.37 -34.11 -7.06
CA ASP A 316 -4.73 -34.78 -8.30
C ASP A 316 -4.92 -33.77 -9.43
N GLY A 317 -4.94 -34.24 -10.68
CA GLY A 317 -5.24 -33.41 -11.84
C GLY A 317 -4.78 -33.99 -13.17
N GLU A 318 -5.12 -33.30 -14.24
CA GLU A 318 -4.91 -33.73 -15.63
C GLU A 318 -3.43 -33.87 -16.02
N ASP A 319 -2.52 -33.20 -15.31
CA ASP A 319 -1.09 -33.23 -15.61
C ASP A 319 -0.36 -34.42 -14.97
N GLU A 320 -1.01 -35.27 -14.17
CA GLU A 320 -0.35 -36.31 -13.37
C GLU A 320 0.52 -37.27 -14.22
N ASP A 321 0.00 -37.78 -15.33
CA ASP A 321 0.73 -38.71 -16.20
C ASP A 321 1.94 -38.05 -16.87
N MET A 322 1.83 -36.77 -17.23
CA MET A 322 2.93 -35.99 -17.78
C MET A 322 4.02 -35.78 -16.73
N LEU A 323 3.64 -35.47 -15.49
CA LEU A 323 4.56 -35.25 -14.38
C LEU A 323 5.30 -36.54 -14.00
N LYS A 324 4.63 -37.70 -13.98
CA LYS A 324 5.28 -39.01 -13.75
C LYS A 324 6.33 -39.32 -14.82
N LYS A 325 5.98 -39.12 -16.11
CA LYS A 325 6.94 -39.27 -17.23
C LYS A 325 8.13 -38.32 -17.11
N LEU A 326 7.91 -37.09 -16.62
CA LEU A 326 8.99 -36.14 -16.37
C LEU A 326 9.94 -36.65 -15.27
N CYS A 327 9.42 -37.24 -14.19
CA CYS A 327 10.26 -37.88 -13.17
C CYS A 327 11.11 -39.02 -13.74
N ASP A 328 10.53 -39.85 -14.62
CA ASP A 328 11.27 -40.94 -15.28
C ASP A 328 12.38 -40.40 -16.18
N GLN A 329 12.08 -39.37 -16.98
CA GLN A 329 13.07 -38.72 -17.87
C GLN A 329 14.24 -38.08 -17.12
N LEU A 330 13.97 -37.54 -15.93
CA LEU A 330 14.98 -36.92 -15.08
C LEU A 330 15.67 -37.92 -14.14
N GLY A 331 15.26 -39.19 -14.15
CA GLY A 331 15.87 -40.24 -13.31
C GLY A 331 15.60 -40.10 -11.81
N VAL A 332 14.51 -39.42 -11.42
CA VAL A 332 14.18 -39.13 -10.00
C VAL A 332 12.95 -39.86 -9.49
N ARG A 333 12.38 -40.77 -10.29
CA ARG A 333 11.09 -41.42 -10.00
C ARG A 333 11.02 -42.07 -8.61
N GLU A 334 12.10 -42.70 -8.16
CA GLU A 334 12.20 -43.39 -6.86
C GLU A 334 12.24 -42.42 -5.66
N ARG A 335 12.57 -41.15 -5.90
CA ARG A 335 12.65 -40.10 -4.87
C ARG A 335 11.43 -39.19 -4.84
N VAL A 336 10.39 -39.49 -5.66
CA VAL A 336 9.15 -38.72 -5.78
C VAL A 336 7.93 -39.58 -5.47
N THR A 337 7.14 -39.18 -4.47
CA THR A 337 5.88 -39.82 -4.08
C THR A 337 4.69 -38.96 -4.51
N PHE A 338 3.84 -39.48 -5.40
CA PHE A 338 2.55 -38.87 -5.72
C PHE A 338 1.50 -39.38 -4.73
N CYS A 339 0.96 -38.48 -3.91
CA CYS A 339 0.08 -38.82 -2.78
C CYS A 339 -1.41 -38.82 -3.14
N GLY A 340 -1.77 -38.41 -4.35
CA GLY A 340 -3.17 -38.23 -4.78
C GLY A 340 -3.88 -37.13 -3.97
N TRP A 341 -5.22 -37.16 -3.97
CA TRP A 341 -6.02 -36.21 -3.19
C TRP A 341 -5.86 -36.43 -1.67
N VAL A 342 -5.46 -35.38 -0.94
CA VAL A 342 -5.21 -35.43 0.51
C VAL A 342 -6.24 -34.60 1.28
N SER A 343 -6.94 -35.23 2.24
CA SER A 343 -7.83 -34.56 3.19
C SER A 343 -7.98 -35.40 4.47
N PRO A 344 -7.68 -34.87 5.67
CA PRO A 344 -7.17 -33.52 5.96
C PRO A 344 -5.70 -33.32 5.55
N VAL A 345 -5.31 -32.09 5.23
CA VAL A 345 -3.96 -31.75 4.73
C VAL A 345 -2.91 -31.55 5.83
N MET A 346 -3.33 -31.27 7.07
CA MET A 346 -2.40 -30.97 8.17
C MET A 346 -1.46 -32.14 8.50
N PRO A 347 -1.90 -33.41 8.58
CA PRO A 347 -1.00 -34.55 8.78
C PRO A 347 0.06 -34.69 7.67
N PHE A 348 -0.29 -34.36 6.43
CA PHE A 348 0.67 -34.33 5.33
C PHE A 348 1.78 -33.31 5.59
N PHE A 349 1.45 -32.04 5.87
CA PHE A 349 2.47 -31.04 6.15
C PHE A 349 3.26 -31.32 7.42
N ARG A 350 2.63 -31.90 8.45
CA ARG A 350 3.33 -32.30 9.69
C ARG A 350 4.41 -33.36 9.45
N ALA A 351 4.31 -34.13 8.38
CA ALA A 351 5.36 -35.06 7.98
C ALA A 351 6.51 -34.39 7.21
N MET A 352 6.32 -33.17 6.66
CA MET A 352 7.29 -32.51 5.77
C MET A 352 8.23 -31.57 6.54
N ASP A 353 9.46 -31.43 6.02
CA ASP A 353 10.45 -30.47 6.54
C ASP A 353 10.41 -29.14 5.75
N ILE A 354 10.15 -29.22 4.44
CA ILE A 354 10.14 -28.08 3.52
C ILE A 354 8.80 -28.04 2.78
N ASN A 355 8.10 -26.91 2.87
CA ASN A 355 6.88 -26.63 2.12
C ASN A 355 7.22 -25.88 0.82
N LEU A 356 6.70 -26.37 -0.31
CA LEU A 356 6.98 -25.86 -1.64
C LEU A 356 5.72 -25.33 -2.33
N LEU A 357 5.90 -24.27 -3.13
CA LEU A 357 4.90 -23.77 -4.07
C LEU A 357 5.58 -23.25 -5.34
N SER A 358 5.25 -23.80 -6.50
CA SER A 358 5.82 -23.41 -7.80
C SER A 358 4.83 -22.74 -8.76
N SER A 359 3.69 -22.30 -8.25
CA SER A 359 2.60 -21.81 -9.10
C SER A 359 3.00 -20.63 -9.98
N VAL A 360 2.41 -20.58 -11.19
CA VAL A 360 2.55 -19.44 -12.12
C VAL A 360 1.65 -18.29 -11.72
N SER A 361 0.48 -18.60 -11.13
CA SER A 361 -0.48 -17.61 -10.67
C SER A 361 -1.19 -18.07 -9.41
N GLU A 362 -1.13 -17.24 -8.38
CA GLU A 362 -1.84 -17.39 -7.11
C GLU A 362 -2.31 -16.03 -6.60
N THR A 363 -3.21 -16.07 -5.63
CA THR A 363 -3.59 -14.90 -4.85
C THR A 363 -2.90 -14.89 -3.48
N PHE A 364 -3.36 -15.72 -2.56
CA PHE A 364 -2.73 -15.92 -1.26
C PHE A 364 -3.01 -17.36 -0.79
N PRO A 365 -2.17 -18.33 -1.18
CA PRO A 365 -2.47 -19.76 -1.05
C PRO A 365 -2.51 -20.22 0.41
N TYR A 366 -3.56 -20.96 0.77
CA TYR A 366 -3.71 -21.56 2.10
C TYR A 366 -2.67 -22.67 2.36
N SER A 367 -2.22 -23.39 1.33
CA SER A 367 -1.20 -24.45 1.47
C SER A 367 0.13 -23.93 2.05
N ILE A 368 0.48 -22.68 1.78
CA ILE A 368 1.63 -22.04 2.42
C ILE A 368 1.39 -21.88 3.92
N LEU A 369 0.26 -21.29 4.31
CA LEU A 369 -0.07 -21.07 5.72
C LEU A 369 -0.25 -22.39 6.49
N GLU A 370 -0.78 -23.43 5.85
CA GLU A 370 -0.92 -24.77 6.42
C GLU A 370 0.46 -25.40 6.71
N GLY A 371 1.40 -25.31 5.76
CA GLY A 371 2.78 -25.76 6.00
C GLY A 371 3.50 -24.93 7.07
N VAL A 372 3.23 -23.62 7.15
CA VAL A 372 3.75 -22.77 8.24
C VAL A 372 3.21 -23.22 9.60
N CYS A 373 1.93 -23.55 9.71
CA CYS A 373 1.35 -24.08 10.95
C CYS A 373 1.95 -25.42 11.35
N ALA A 374 2.34 -26.24 10.37
CA ALA A 374 3.00 -27.52 10.59
C ALA A 374 4.49 -27.39 10.98
N GLY A 375 5.07 -26.19 10.89
CA GLY A 375 6.48 -25.94 11.22
C GLY A 375 7.45 -26.21 10.06
N CYS A 376 7.00 -26.18 8.81
CA CYS A 376 7.87 -26.35 7.65
C CYS A 376 8.60 -25.05 7.28
N ALA A 377 9.86 -25.16 6.88
CA ALA A 377 10.53 -24.07 6.16
C ALA A 377 9.88 -23.92 4.77
N THR A 378 9.77 -22.70 4.23
CA THR A 378 8.99 -22.47 3.00
C THR A 378 9.82 -21.91 1.85
N ILE A 379 9.64 -22.48 0.65
CA ILE A 379 10.12 -21.94 -0.62
C ILE A 379 8.94 -21.78 -1.58
N CYS A 380 8.72 -20.58 -2.12
CA CYS A 380 7.64 -20.34 -3.06
C CYS A 380 8.02 -19.49 -4.28
N SER A 381 7.26 -19.59 -5.36
CA SER A 381 7.40 -18.69 -6.51
C SER A 381 6.92 -17.26 -6.18
N ASP A 382 7.40 -16.27 -6.94
CA ASP A 382 6.97 -14.86 -6.83
C ASP A 382 5.56 -14.66 -7.42
N VAL A 383 4.56 -15.01 -6.61
CA VAL A 383 3.14 -14.93 -6.98
C VAL A 383 2.29 -14.29 -5.90
N GLY A 384 1.17 -13.71 -6.32
CA GLY A 384 0.13 -13.26 -5.41
C GLY A 384 0.59 -12.21 -4.41
N GLY A 385 0.40 -12.50 -3.12
CA GLY A 385 0.87 -11.71 -1.98
C GLY A 385 2.03 -12.34 -1.21
N MET A 386 2.77 -13.30 -1.80
CA MET A 386 3.89 -13.96 -1.10
C MET A 386 5.00 -13.00 -0.62
N PRO A 387 5.38 -11.93 -1.36
CA PRO A 387 6.35 -10.94 -0.86
C PRO A 387 5.92 -10.19 0.42
N GLU A 388 4.64 -10.26 0.80
CA GLU A 388 4.14 -9.65 2.05
C GLU A 388 4.29 -10.62 3.23
N LEU A 389 4.34 -11.93 2.95
CA LEU A 389 4.47 -12.99 3.94
C LEU A 389 5.93 -13.40 4.13
N ILE A 390 6.69 -13.59 3.05
CA ILE A 390 8.06 -14.11 3.08
C ILE A 390 9.06 -13.01 2.75
N ASP A 391 9.99 -12.78 3.67
CA ASP A 391 11.18 -11.95 3.50
C ASP A 391 12.34 -12.90 3.11
N THR A 392 12.65 -12.92 1.82
CA THR A 392 13.63 -13.84 1.23
C THR A 392 14.98 -13.78 1.95
N GLY A 393 15.43 -14.92 2.49
CA GLY A 393 16.68 -15.04 3.24
C GLY A 393 16.56 -14.83 4.75
N GLU A 394 15.40 -14.42 5.27
CA GLU A 394 15.17 -14.24 6.71
C GLU A 394 14.22 -15.28 7.29
N ASN A 395 13.08 -15.51 6.61
CA ASN A 395 12.04 -16.44 7.06
C ASN A 395 11.55 -17.38 5.95
N GLY A 396 12.23 -17.42 4.82
CA GLY A 396 11.88 -18.29 3.69
C GLY A 396 12.57 -17.85 2.42
N TYR A 397 12.19 -18.44 1.30
CA TYR A 397 12.72 -18.06 -0.01
C TYR A 397 11.61 -17.84 -1.03
N ILE A 398 11.73 -16.74 -1.79
CA ILE A 398 10.95 -16.49 -3.00
C ILE A 398 11.86 -16.64 -4.23
N PHE A 399 11.41 -17.37 -5.24
CA PHE A 399 12.10 -17.50 -6.54
C PHE A 399 11.23 -16.99 -7.71
N PRO A 400 11.82 -16.52 -8.83
CA PRO A 400 11.05 -16.11 -10.00
C PRO A 400 10.20 -17.27 -10.56
N VAL A 401 9.02 -16.96 -11.09
CA VAL A 401 8.13 -17.96 -11.70
C VAL A 401 8.84 -18.73 -12.82
N GLY A 402 8.84 -20.06 -12.74
CA GLY A 402 9.46 -20.96 -13.72
C GLY A 402 10.98 -21.12 -13.61
N ASP A 403 11.63 -20.53 -12.60
CA ASP A 403 13.07 -20.64 -12.40
C ASP A 403 13.41 -21.87 -11.53
N ASP A 404 13.48 -23.04 -12.17
CA ASP A 404 13.82 -24.30 -11.51
C ASP A 404 15.24 -24.31 -10.90
N LYS A 405 16.17 -23.53 -11.46
CA LYS A 405 17.55 -23.42 -10.95
C LYS A 405 17.60 -22.71 -9.62
N ARG A 406 16.93 -21.56 -9.49
CA ARG A 406 16.85 -20.88 -8.19
C ARG A 406 16.11 -21.69 -7.15
N LEU A 407 15.04 -22.39 -7.55
CA LEU A 407 14.37 -23.34 -6.67
C LEU A 407 15.34 -24.42 -6.17
N ALA A 408 16.14 -25.00 -7.06
CA ALA A 408 17.13 -26.02 -6.71
C ALA A 408 18.16 -25.50 -5.69
N GLU A 409 18.71 -24.30 -5.92
CA GLU A 409 19.67 -23.68 -4.99
C GLU A 409 19.09 -23.51 -3.58
N TYR A 410 17.83 -23.08 -3.47
CA TYR A 410 17.16 -22.94 -2.19
C TYR A 410 16.82 -24.28 -1.53
N MET A 411 16.43 -25.28 -2.33
CA MET A 411 16.25 -26.65 -1.84
C MET A 411 17.55 -27.23 -1.30
N VAL A 412 18.69 -27.00 -1.95
CA VAL A 412 20.01 -27.47 -1.47
C VAL A 412 20.38 -26.79 -0.16
N ARG A 413 20.20 -25.46 -0.07
CA ARG A 413 20.48 -24.71 1.18
C ARG A 413 19.66 -25.24 2.34
N LEU A 414 18.35 -25.34 2.18
CA LEU A 414 17.48 -25.86 3.22
C LEU A 414 17.70 -27.35 3.44
N GLY A 415 18.01 -28.15 2.42
CA GLY A 415 18.28 -29.58 2.55
C GLY A 415 19.50 -29.88 3.43
N ASN A 416 20.56 -29.09 3.28
CA ASN A 416 21.84 -29.32 3.96
C ASN A 416 21.95 -28.65 5.33
N ASP A 417 21.03 -27.75 5.70
CA ASP A 417 21.11 -26.97 6.94
C ASP A 417 19.83 -27.08 7.79
N ALA A 418 19.86 -27.95 8.80
CA ALA A 418 18.73 -28.18 9.70
C ALA A 418 18.43 -26.99 10.61
N GLU A 419 19.47 -26.26 11.06
CA GLU A 419 19.30 -25.09 11.92
C GLU A 419 18.65 -23.95 11.14
N LEU A 420 19.05 -23.75 9.88
CA LEU A 420 18.44 -22.76 8.99
C LEU A 420 16.97 -23.10 8.70
N ARG A 421 16.65 -24.38 8.45
CA ARG A 421 15.24 -24.81 8.29
C ARG A 421 14.41 -24.44 9.51
N GLN A 422 14.89 -24.77 10.71
CA GLN A 422 14.17 -24.50 11.94
C GLN A 422 14.01 -22.99 12.18
N LYS A 423 15.10 -22.23 12.00
CA LYS A 423 15.08 -20.76 12.09
C LYS A 423 14.05 -20.14 11.15
N PHE A 424 14.01 -20.58 9.89
CA PHE A 424 13.08 -20.05 8.90
C PHE A 424 11.64 -20.43 9.24
N ALA A 425 11.39 -21.69 9.64
CA ALA A 425 10.07 -22.15 10.06
C ALA A 425 9.53 -21.33 11.25
N ASP A 426 10.35 -21.09 12.27
CA ASP A 426 9.95 -20.33 13.44
C ASP A 426 9.74 -18.84 13.12
N ALA A 427 10.68 -18.21 12.40
CA ALA A 427 10.55 -16.80 12.01
C ALA A 427 9.32 -16.56 11.11
N LEU A 428 9.03 -17.48 10.19
CA LEU A 428 7.85 -17.39 9.34
C LEU A 428 6.56 -17.61 10.12
N TYR A 429 6.56 -18.57 11.04
CA TYR A 429 5.42 -18.81 11.93
C TYR A 429 5.12 -17.58 12.79
N GLU A 430 6.13 -16.93 13.38
CA GLU A 430 5.95 -15.70 14.17
C GLU A 430 5.33 -14.57 13.34
N LYS A 431 5.87 -14.31 12.14
CA LYS A 431 5.30 -13.29 11.23
C LYS A 431 3.89 -13.66 10.78
N ALA A 432 3.68 -14.91 10.35
CA ALA A 432 2.41 -15.38 9.82
C ALA A 432 1.29 -15.36 10.88
N SER A 433 1.56 -15.84 12.09
CA SER A 433 0.60 -15.85 13.20
C SER A 433 0.24 -14.45 13.67
N ARG A 434 1.20 -13.53 13.69
CA ARG A 434 0.97 -12.11 14.04
C ARG A 434 0.15 -11.38 12.99
N ASP A 435 0.52 -11.52 11.71
CA ASP A 435 0.05 -10.63 10.64
C ASP A 435 -1.02 -11.26 9.73
N PHE A 436 -1.19 -12.58 9.75
CA PHE A 436 -2.07 -13.32 8.84
C PHE A 436 -3.00 -14.30 9.55
N SER A 437 -3.16 -14.20 10.88
CA SER A 437 -4.18 -14.97 11.59
C SER A 437 -5.60 -14.61 11.14
N ARG A 438 -6.57 -15.51 11.34
CA ARG A 438 -8.00 -15.24 11.09
C ARG A 438 -8.45 -14.00 11.84
N ASP A 439 -8.04 -13.86 13.09
CA ASP A 439 -8.42 -12.72 13.92
C ASP A 439 -7.84 -11.43 13.33
N LYS A 440 -6.57 -11.43 12.89
CA LYS A 440 -5.98 -10.27 12.22
C LYS A 440 -6.64 -9.95 10.88
N MET A 441 -7.01 -10.96 10.10
CA MET A 441 -7.81 -10.78 8.89
C MET A 441 -9.17 -10.13 9.20
N CYS A 442 -9.86 -10.58 10.25
CA CYS A 442 -11.16 -10.02 10.65
C CYS A 442 -11.04 -8.59 11.18
N GLU A 443 -9.98 -8.27 11.92
CA GLU A 443 -9.67 -6.89 12.33
C GLU A 443 -9.50 -5.98 11.12
N ARG A 444 -8.64 -6.36 10.16
CA ARG A 444 -8.43 -5.63 8.91
C ARG A 444 -9.72 -5.52 8.09
N GLN A 445 -10.53 -6.57 8.05
CA GLN A 445 -11.81 -6.56 7.36
C GLN A 445 -12.78 -5.55 7.99
N MET A 446 -12.82 -5.48 9.33
CA MET A 446 -13.61 -4.49 10.04
C MET A 446 -13.10 -3.08 9.78
N GLU A 447 -11.78 -2.83 9.78
CA GLU A 447 -11.18 -1.56 9.38
C GLU A 447 -11.56 -1.17 7.95
N ASN A 448 -11.51 -2.12 7.01
CA ASN A 448 -11.96 -1.91 5.63
C ASN A 448 -13.43 -1.52 5.58
N TYR A 449 -14.33 -2.29 6.21
CA TYR A 449 -15.76 -1.94 6.25
C TYR A 449 -15.98 -0.56 6.86
N ARG A 450 -15.22 -0.23 7.91
CA ARG A 450 -15.30 1.07 8.56
C ARG A 450 -14.93 2.20 7.58
N HIS A 451 -13.79 2.08 6.93
CA HIS A 451 -13.35 3.00 5.89
C HIS A 451 -14.37 3.14 4.75
N LEU A 452 -14.91 2.02 4.25
CA LEU A 452 -15.88 2.01 3.15
C LEU A 452 -17.21 2.67 3.54
N LEU A 453 -17.71 2.42 4.76
CA LEU A 453 -18.95 3.00 5.27
C LEU A 453 -18.82 4.51 5.47
N ALA A 454 -17.71 4.97 6.03
CA ALA A 454 -17.45 6.39 6.22
C ALA A 454 -17.40 7.12 4.88
N ARG A 455 -16.72 6.53 3.90
CA ARG A 455 -16.65 7.07 2.54
C ARG A 455 -17.99 7.06 1.82
N PHE A 456 -18.75 5.98 1.91
CA PHE A 456 -20.03 5.85 1.22
C PHE A 456 -21.07 6.83 1.77
N HIS A 457 -21.09 7.03 3.09
CA HIS A 457 -22.02 7.95 3.76
C HIS A 457 -21.50 9.38 3.86
N ARG A 458 -20.39 9.72 3.19
CA ARG A 458 -19.84 11.07 3.21
C ARG A 458 -20.91 12.08 2.76
N PRO A 459 -21.12 13.18 3.50
CA PRO A 459 -22.12 14.18 3.14
C PRO A 459 -21.87 14.75 1.74
N LYS A 460 -22.91 14.80 0.89
CA LYS A 460 -22.79 15.28 -0.50
C LYS A 460 -22.35 16.75 -0.64
N ASN A 461 -22.52 17.54 0.42
CA ASN A 461 -22.08 18.94 0.48
C ASN A 461 -20.60 19.08 0.85
N GLU A 462 -19.94 18.01 1.29
CA GLU A 462 -18.52 18.01 1.58
C GLU A 462 -17.72 17.67 0.32
N ARG A 463 -16.56 18.33 0.16
CA ARG A 463 -15.67 18.09 -0.96
C ARG A 463 -14.85 16.82 -0.70
N GLU A 464 -14.92 15.86 -1.62
CA GLU A 464 -14.45 14.47 -1.43
C GLU A 464 -12.95 14.24 -1.69
N SER A 465 -12.25 15.17 -2.35
CA SER A 465 -10.92 14.88 -2.89
C SER A 465 -9.82 15.88 -2.53
N ILE A 466 -8.59 15.40 -2.53
CA ILE A 466 -7.36 16.19 -2.56
C ILE A 466 -6.80 16.10 -3.98
N VAL A 467 -6.49 17.24 -4.60
CA VAL A 467 -5.88 17.28 -5.94
C VAL A 467 -4.42 17.70 -5.81
N ILE A 468 -3.51 16.88 -6.34
CA ILE A 468 -2.06 17.11 -6.27
C ILE A 468 -1.54 17.47 -7.67
N CYS A 469 -0.78 18.55 -7.77
CA CYS A 469 -0.21 19.05 -9.02
C CYS A 469 1.28 19.35 -8.87
N GLY A 470 2.07 18.89 -9.83
CA GLY A 470 3.51 19.08 -9.93
C GLY A 470 4.02 18.57 -11.29
N ALA A 471 5.32 18.37 -11.41
CA ALA A 471 5.96 17.91 -12.65
C ALA A 471 5.85 16.39 -12.90
N TYR A 472 4.80 15.74 -12.39
CA TYR A 472 4.66 14.29 -12.30
C TYR A 472 4.35 13.58 -13.63
N GLY A 473 4.76 12.30 -13.70
CA GLY A 473 4.56 11.44 -14.87
C GLY A 473 5.54 11.72 -16.02
N ARG A 474 6.69 12.34 -15.72
CA ARG A 474 7.80 12.54 -16.67
C ARG A 474 8.90 11.49 -16.56
N GLY A 475 8.85 10.64 -15.53
CA GLY A 475 9.89 9.65 -15.23
C GLY A 475 11.10 10.22 -14.49
N ASN A 476 10.95 11.37 -13.83
CA ASN A 476 11.99 11.95 -12.99
C ASN A 476 11.84 11.39 -11.56
N ALA A 477 12.84 10.65 -11.07
CA ALA A 477 12.75 9.97 -9.79
C ALA A 477 12.59 10.94 -8.60
N GLY A 478 13.12 12.16 -8.69
CA GLY A 478 12.94 13.17 -7.66
C GLY A 478 11.49 13.65 -7.57
N ASP A 479 10.88 13.99 -8.71
CA ASP A 479 9.46 14.37 -8.74
C ASP A 479 8.53 13.20 -8.33
N ASP A 480 8.89 11.97 -8.72
CA ASP A 480 8.17 10.75 -8.32
C ASP A 480 8.27 10.53 -6.79
N ALA A 481 9.44 10.74 -6.19
CA ALA A 481 9.66 10.68 -4.74
C ALA A 481 8.84 11.75 -3.98
N ILE A 482 8.81 12.98 -4.48
CA ILE A 482 7.98 14.06 -3.91
C ILE A 482 6.51 13.66 -3.93
N LEU A 483 6.03 13.11 -5.06
CA LEU A 483 4.64 12.67 -5.18
C LEU A 483 4.33 11.56 -4.19
N GLU A 484 5.24 10.58 -4.07
CA GLU A 484 5.10 9.48 -3.12
C GLU A 484 4.94 9.98 -1.69
N ALA A 485 5.84 10.86 -1.25
CA ALA A 485 5.80 11.44 0.09
C ALA A 485 4.47 12.16 0.35
N ILE A 486 4.04 13.05 -0.55
CA ILE A 486 2.76 13.77 -0.41
C ILE A 486 1.58 12.79 -0.36
N VAL A 487 1.58 11.74 -1.18
CA VAL A 487 0.50 10.74 -1.17
C VAL A 487 0.48 9.99 0.17
N GLN A 488 1.63 9.55 0.68
CA GLN A 488 1.73 8.85 1.97
C GLN A 488 1.23 9.74 3.11
N GLU A 489 1.69 10.99 3.18
CA GLU A 489 1.29 11.97 4.20
C GLU A 489 -0.22 12.27 4.13
N MET A 490 -0.77 12.50 2.94
CA MET A 490 -2.20 12.79 2.79
C MET A 490 -3.08 11.58 3.13
N ARG A 491 -2.60 10.35 2.88
CA ARG A 491 -3.30 9.12 3.29
C ARG A 491 -3.27 8.92 4.80
N GLN A 492 -2.15 9.23 5.45
CA GLN A 492 -2.06 9.18 6.91
C GLN A 492 -2.94 10.26 7.56
N LEU A 493 -2.96 11.46 6.98
CA LEU A 493 -3.72 12.59 7.49
C LEU A 493 -5.24 12.41 7.36
N ASP A 494 -5.73 11.96 6.20
CA ASP A 494 -7.16 11.72 5.96
C ASP A 494 -7.33 10.47 5.07
N PRO A 495 -7.40 9.27 5.67
CA PRO A 495 -7.55 8.03 4.94
C PRO A 495 -8.80 7.99 4.06
N GLU A 496 -9.85 8.73 4.41
CA GLU A 496 -11.18 8.68 3.78
C GLU A 496 -11.31 9.58 2.55
N ARG A 497 -10.47 10.63 2.42
CA ARG A 497 -10.46 11.49 1.24
C ARG A 497 -9.77 10.81 0.07
N THR A 498 -10.36 11.03 -1.11
CA THR A 498 -9.78 10.52 -2.35
C THR A 498 -8.65 11.40 -2.84
N ILE A 499 -7.62 10.82 -3.45
CA ILE A 499 -6.51 11.58 -4.01
C ILE A 499 -6.60 11.57 -5.54
N CYS A 500 -6.39 12.72 -6.17
CA CYS A 500 -6.32 12.84 -7.62
C CYS A 500 -5.06 13.59 -8.05
N VAL A 501 -4.19 12.91 -8.79
CA VAL A 501 -2.93 13.47 -9.27
C VAL A 501 -3.06 14.01 -10.70
N MET A 502 -2.59 15.23 -10.92
CA MET A 502 -2.42 15.81 -12.24
C MET A 502 -1.10 15.33 -12.84
N SER A 503 -1.16 14.39 -13.78
CA SER A 503 0.02 13.68 -14.31
C SER A 503 0.11 13.76 -15.83
N ARG A 504 1.32 13.72 -16.38
CA ARG A 504 1.56 13.54 -17.83
C ARG A 504 1.27 12.13 -18.30
N ARG A 505 1.36 11.14 -17.41
CA ARG A 505 1.08 9.72 -17.68
C ARG A 505 0.09 9.15 -16.65
N PRO A 506 -1.20 9.51 -16.75
CA PRO A 506 -2.19 9.14 -15.73
C PRO A 506 -2.34 7.63 -15.51
N LYS A 507 -2.15 6.81 -16.55
CA LYS A 507 -2.25 5.34 -16.40
C LYS A 507 -1.15 4.78 -15.50
N GLU A 508 0.10 5.18 -15.73
CA GLU A 508 1.25 4.79 -14.89
C GLU A 508 1.09 5.31 -13.46
N THR A 509 0.71 6.60 -13.30
CA THR A 509 0.49 7.20 -11.98
C THR A 509 -0.59 6.48 -11.17
N ARG A 510 -1.69 6.04 -11.81
CA ARG A 510 -2.74 5.26 -11.15
C ARG A 510 -2.24 3.92 -10.62
N LEU A 511 -1.32 3.28 -11.34
CA LEU A 511 -0.79 1.96 -10.98
C LEU A 511 0.20 2.04 -9.84
N ILE A 512 1.14 2.99 -9.93
CA ILE A 512 2.23 3.15 -8.97
C ILE A 512 1.67 3.65 -7.63
N TYR A 513 0.99 4.80 -7.62
CA TYR A 513 0.58 5.47 -6.38
C TYR A 513 -0.82 5.09 -5.89
N ARG A 514 -1.57 4.27 -6.64
CA ARG A 514 -2.95 3.88 -6.33
C ARG A 514 -3.88 5.03 -6.03
N THR A 515 -3.70 6.12 -6.76
CA THR A 515 -4.54 7.30 -6.69
C THR A 515 -5.34 7.45 -7.98
N ASN A 516 -6.40 8.26 -7.97
CA ASN A 516 -6.94 8.73 -9.24
C ASN A 516 -5.89 9.60 -9.95
N ALA A 517 -5.88 9.59 -11.28
CA ALA A 517 -5.03 10.51 -12.02
C ALA A 517 -5.73 11.03 -13.28
N ILE A 518 -5.44 12.29 -13.61
CA ILE A 518 -5.95 12.97 -14.79
C ILE A 518 -4.80 13.59 -15.59
N TYR A 519 -4.97 13.68 -16.91
CA TYR A 519 -3.97 14.32 -17.74
C TYR A 519 -3.86 15.80 -17.41
N THR A 520 -2.65 16.26 -17.08
CA THR A 520 -2.39 17.57 -16.48
C THR A 520 -2.86 18.77 -17.32
N PHE A 521 -2.98 18.60 -18.65
CA PHE A 521 -3.47 19.64 -19.57
C PHE A 521 -4.91 19.43 -20.04
N ASN A 522 -5.62 18.44 -19.51
CA ASN A 522 -7.06 18.31 -19.76
C ASN A 522 -7.82 19.30 -18.87
N VAL A 523 -7.88 20.57 -19.31
CA VAL A 523 -8.45 21.69 -18.55
C VAL A 523 -9.88 21.40 -18.07
N PHE A 524 -10.72 20.78 -18.91
CA PHE A 524 -12.10 20.45 -18.54
C PHE A 524 -12.17 19.44 -17.39
N SER A 525 -11.32 18.41 -17.43
CA SER A 525 -11.27 17.39 -16.37
C SER A 525 -10.71 17.95 -15.07
N VAL A 526 -9.67 18.79 -15.16
CA VAL A 526 -9.07 19.49 -14.02
C VAL A 526 -10.10 20.41 -13.34
N LEU A 527 -10.76 21.27 -14.11
CA LEU A 527 -11.78 22.18 -13.58
C LEU A 527 -12.98 21.43 -12.99
N ARG A 528 -13.35 20.27 -13.56
CA ARG A 528 -14.37 19.39 -12.98
C ARG A 528 -13.91 18.85 -11.64
N LYS A 529 -12.66 18.38 -11.51
CA LYS A 529 -12.16 17.85 -10.24
C LYS A 529 -12.01 18.93 -9.17
N PHE A 530 -11.60 20.15 -9.50
CA PHE A 530 -11.56 21.26 -8.54
C PHE A 530 -12.92 21.60 -7.92
N ARG A 531 -14.04 21.34 -8.60
CA ARG A 531 -15.37 21.53 -7.98
C ARG A 531 -15.63 20.60 -6.80
N HIS A 532 -15.00 19.42 -6.79
CA HIS A 532 -15.19 18.40 -5.78
C HIS A 532 -13.99 18.28 -4.83
N ALA A 533 -12.92 19.04 -5.06
CA ALA A 533 -11.71 18.98 -4.25
C ALA A 533 -11.79 19.92 -3.05
N ALA A 534 -11.46 19.41 -1.87
CA ALA A 534 -11.37 20.17 -0.63
C ALA A 534 -10.07 20.96 -0.58
N LEU A 535 -8.98 20.29 -0.98
CA LEU A 535 -7.63 20.81 -1.00
C LEU A 535 -7.00 20.61 -2.38
N TYR A 536 -6.33 21.65 -2.84
CA TYR A 536 -5.41 21.60 -3.97
C TYR A 536 -4.00 21.82 -3.44
N ILE A 537 -3.12 20.85 -3.72
CA ILE A 537 -1.71 20.87 -3.39
C ILE A 537 -0.94 21.15 -4.67
N ASN A 538 -0.23 22.27 -4.69
CA ASN A 538 0.87 22.49 -5.61
C ASN A 538 2.14 21.95 -4.94
N GLY A 539 2.57 20.75 -5.34
CA GLY A 539 3.56 19.95 -4.63
C GLY A 539 4.99 20.14 -5.14
N GLY A 540 5.91 20.35 -4.20
CA GLY A 540 7.37 20.17 -4.23
C GLY A 540 8.21 20.78 -5.36
N GLY A 541 9.52 20.84 -5.14
CA GLY A 541 10.48 21.36 -6.12
C GLY A 541 10.36 22.87 -6.40
N SER A 542 11.01 23.34 -7.47
CA SER A 542 11.00 24.76 -7.88
C SER A 542 10.04 25.02 -9.04
N LEU A 543 8.74 24.79 -8.83
CA LEU A 543 7.73 24.94 -9.89
C LEU A 543 7.54 26.40 -10.34
N MET A 544 7.70 27.34 -9.39
CA MET A 544 7.53 28.78 -9.61
C MET A 544 8.85 29.43 -10.02
N GLN A 545 9.29 29.17 -11.24
CA GLN A 545 10.50 29.75 -11.84
C GLN A 545 10.26 30.05 -13.34
N ASP A 546 11.01 30.98 -13.93
CA ASP A 546 10.90 31.32 -15.36
C ASP A 546 12.18 31.08 -16.18
N VAL A 547 13.17 30.42 -15.55
CA VAL A 547 14.40 29.92 -16.21
C VAL A 547 14.08 28.88 -17.28
N THR A 548 13.12 27.97 -17.01
CA THR A 548 12.76 26.93 -17.97
C THR A 548 11.83 27.46 -19.06
N SER A 549 10.78 28.20 -18.68
CA SER A 549 9.86 28.84 -19.62
C SER A 549 8.88 29.75 -18.89
N THR A 550 8.55 30.90 -19.51
CA THR A 550 7.40 31.73 -19.11
C THR A 550 6.07 30.94 -19.16
N ARG A 551 5.93 29.95 -20.03
CA ARG A 551 4.70 29.14 -20.10
C ARG A 551 4.49 28.29 -18.85
N SER A 552 5.57 27.88 -18.18
CA SER A 552 5.51 27.09 -16.95
C SER A 552 4.89 27.88 -15.81
N ILE A 553 5.39 29.11 -15.59
CA ILE A 553 4.86 29.95 -14.51
C ILE A 553 3.41 30.37 -14.78
N TRP A 554 3.03 30.62 -16.03
CA TRP A 554 1.64 30.89 -16.42
C TRP A 554 0.71 29.72 -16.10
N TYR A 555 1.16 28.49 -16.40
CA TYR A 555 0.41 27.28 -16.10
C TYR A 555 0.17 27.10 -14.60
N TYR A 556 1.22 27.22 -13.77
CA TYR A 556 1.07 27.07 -12.32
C TYR A 556 0.25 28.20 -11.69
N CYS A 557 0.42 29.45 -12.14
CA CYS A 557 -0.45 30.55 -11.72
C CYS A 557 -1.92 30.27 -12.08
N TYR A 558 -2.19 29.80 -13.30
CA TYR A 558 -3.55 29.45 -13.71
C TYR A 558 -4.16 28.36 -12.82
N THR A 559 -3.42 27.30 -12.50
CA THR A 559 -3.95 26.21 -11.66
C THR A 559 -4.24 26.66 -10.23
N LEU A 560 -3.36 27.47 -9.62
CA LEU A 560 -3.58 28.09 -8.30
C LEU A 560 -4.86 28.93 -8.30
N TYR A 561 -4.98 29.85 -9.26
CA TYR A 561 -6.15 30.71 -9.43
C TYR A 561 -7.43 29.89 -9.66
N ALA A 562 -7.38 28.92 -10.58
CA ALA A 562 -8.53 28.10 -10.95
C ALA A 562 -9.02 27.24 -9.78
N ALA A 563 -8.11 26.65 -9.02
CA ALA A 563 -8.45 25.88 -7.82
C ALA A 563 -9.16 26.76 -6.79
N LYS A 564 -8.58 27.92 -6.46
CA LYS A 564 -9.17 28.88 -5.52
C LYS A 564 -10.56 29.34 -5.96
N LYS A 565 -10.70 29.75 -7.22
CA LYS A 565 -11.96 30.21 -7.80
C LYS A 565 -13.05 29.13 -7.79
N ARG A 566 -12.66 27.85 -7.87
CA ARG A 566 -13.57 26.70 -7.77
C ARG A 566 -13.86 26.28 -6.34
N GLY A 567 -13.34 26.99 -5.34
CA GLY A 567 -13.63 26.81 -3.92
C GLY A 567 -12.72 25.82 -3.20
N CYS A 568 -11.60 25.40 -3.81
CA CYS A 568 -10.59 24.63 -3.11
C CYS A 568 -9.87 25.51 -2.08
N LYS A 569 -9.44 24.91 -0.97
CA LYS A 569 -8.26 25.42 -0.25
C LYS A 569 -7.02 25.16 -1.09
N VAL A 570 -6.08 26.10 -1.07
CA VAL A 570 -4.88 26.05 -1.93
C VAL A 570 -3.65 26.07 -1.05
N MET A 571 -2.82 25.04 -1.20
CA MET A 571 -1.54 24.93 -0.50
C MET A 571 -0.40 24.78 -1.50
N MET A 572 0.68 25.52 -1.26
CA MET A 572 1.99 25.24 -1.86
C MET A 572 2.81 24.43 -0.85
N TYR A 573 3.20 23.21 -1.22
CA TYR A 573 3.66 22.16 -0.31
C TYR A 573 5.15 21.88 -0.51
N GLY A 574 5.98 22.12 0.52
CA GLY A 574 7.44 21.98 0.45
C GLY A 574 8.11 22.64 -0.76
N CYS A 575 7.63 23.80 -1.22
CA CYS A 575 8.06 24.39 -2.49
C CYS A 575 9.34 25.24 -2.35
N GLY A 576 10.17 25.22 -3.38
CA GLY A 576 11.17 26.27 -3.64
C GLY A 576 10.61 27.33 -4.59
N ILE A 577 10.99 28.59 -4.39
CA ILE A 577 10.56 29.71 -5.23
C ILE A 577 11.75 30.26 -6.01
N GLY A 578 11.56 30.40 -7.33
CA GLY A 578 12.48 31.09 -8.20
C GLY A 578 13.66 30.27 -8.76
N PRO A 579 14.56 30.96 -9.48
CA PRO A 579 14.50 32.41 -9.74
C PRO A 579 13.40 32.80 -10.74
N ILE A 580 12.82 33.99 -10.55
CA ILE A 580 11.84 34.62 -11.46
C ILE A 580 12.45 35.94 -11.94
N ASN A 581 13.06 35.89 -13.13
CA ASN A 581 13.88 36.97 -13.66
C ASN A 581 13.05 38.02 -14.41
N ARG A 582 11.97 37.62 -15.10
CA ARG A 582 11.18 38.58 -15.88
C ARG A 582 10.23 39.39 -14.96
N PRO A 583 10.26 40.73 -15.00
CA PRO A 583 9.41 41.57 -14.12
C PRO A 583 7.91 41.34 -14.29
N GLY A 584 7.44 41.04 -15.52
CA GLY A 584 6.03 40.71 -15.78
C GLY A 584 5.59 39.41 -15.12
N ASN A 585 6.42 38.37 -15.23
CA ASN A 585 6.18 37.07 -14.59
C ASN A 585 6.19 37.21 -13.06
N ARG A 586 7.15 37.97 -12.53
CA ARG A 586 7.25 38.24 -11.09
C ARG A 586 5.98 38.90 -10.54
N ARG A 587 5.49 39.97 -11.19
CA ARG A 587 4.24 40.66 -10.80
C ARG A 587 3.02 39.74 -10.87
N MET A 588 2.88 38.97 -11.95
CA MET A 588 1.74 38.06 -12.12
C MET A 588 1.77 36.93 -11.08
N ALA A 589 2.93 36.32 -10.85
CA ALA A 589 3.11 35.27 -9.86
C ALA A 589 2.83 35.78 -8.44
N ALA A 590 3.39 36.93 -8.06
CA ALA A 590 3.15 37.56 -6.77
C ALA A 590 1.65 37.79 -6.53
N ARG A 591 0.97 38.46 -7.46
CA ARG A 591 -0.48 38.72 -7.38
C ARG A 591 -1.29 37.44 -7.27
N THR A 592 -0.94 36.42 -8.06
CA THR A 592 -1.68 35.15 -8.07
C THR A 592 -1.50 34.40 -6.76
N ILE A 593 -0.26 34.28 -6.28
CA ILE A 593 0.06 33.61 -5.02
C ILE A 593 -0.66 34.31 -3.87
N ASP A 594 -0.51 35.63 -3.76
CA ASP A 594 -1.07 36.43 -2.67
C ASP A 594 -2.60 36.36 -2.59
N THR A 595 -3.28 36.28 -3.75
CA THR A 595 -4.75 36.23 -3.78
C THR A 595 -5.33 34.82 -3.76
N SER A 596 -4.58 33.82 -4.22
CA SER A 596 -5.12 32.49 -4.50
C SER A 596 -4.62 31.40 -3.57
N VAL A 597 -3.55 31.62 -2.81
CA VAL A 597 -2.96 30.61 -1.92
C VAL A 597 -3.38 30.87 -0.47
N ASP A 598 -3.80 29.81 0.24
CA ASP A 598 -4.15 29.88 1.66
C ASP A 598 -2.92 29.66 2.56
N ARG A 599 -2.05 28.71 2.20
CA ARG A 599 -0.82 28.38 2.96
C ARG A 599 0.34 28.01 2.03
N ILE A 600 1.55 28.42 2.42
CA ILE A 600 2.80 28.11 1.73
C ILE A 600 3.76 27.53 2.76
N THR A 601 4.27 26.34 2.47
CA THR A 601 5.41 25.75 3.18
C THR A 601 6.60 25.74 2.22
N LEU A 602 7.69 26.38 2.64
CA LEU A 602 8.89 26.62 1.86
C LEU A 602 10.01 25.73 2.35
N ARG A 603 10.77 25.14 1.44
CA ARG A 603 11.89 24.26 1.81
C ARG A 603 13.16 25.01 2.26
N ASP A 604 13.25 26.32 2.00
CA ASP A 604 14.47 27.11 2.23
C ASP A 604 14.16 28.60 2.49
N ASP A 605 15.07 29.26 3.21
CA ASP A 605 14.96 30.68 3.56
C ASP A 605 15.10 31.64 2.37
N ASN A 606 15.83 31.24 1.32
CA ASN A 606 15.98 32.05 0.11
C ASN A 606 14.63 32.24 -0.59
N SER A 607 13.84 31.17 -0.65
CA SER A 607 12.49 31.19 -1.19
C SER A 607 11.56 32.10 -0.38
N ARG A 608 11.75 32.14 0.95
CA ARG A 608 11.01 33.03 1.85
C ARG A 608 11.35 34.49 1.60
N ALA A 609 12.64 34.81 1.48
CA ALA A 609 13.12 36.14 1.16
C ALA A 609 12.57 36.61 -0.21
N LEU A 610 12.62 35.76 -1.24
CA LEU A 610 12.10 36.12 -2.56
C LEU A 610 10.59 36.37 -2.56
N LEU A 611 9.79 35.61 -1.80
CA LEU A 611 8.35 35.90 -1.67
C LEU A 611 8.09 37.24 -0.97
N ALA A 612 8.88 37.58 0.05
CA ALA A 612 8.79 38.86 0.73
C ALA A 612 9.17 40.02 -0.21
N GLU A 613 10.24 39.90 -0.99
CA GLU A 613 10.62 40.87 -2.04
C GLU A 613 9.54 41.03 -3.11
N MET A 614 8.83 39.95 -3.44
CA MET A 614 7.72 39.95 -4.39
C MET A 614 6.45 40.61 -3.83
N GLY A 615 6.40 40.92 -2.52
CA GLY A 615 5.24 41.53 -1.86
C GLY A 615 4.12 40.53 -1.52
N VAL A 616 4.43 39.24 -1.41
CA VAL A 616 3.45 38.21 -1.01
C VAL A 616 3.34 38.19 0.51
N THR A 617 2.17 38.51 1.05
CA THR A 617 1.96 38.70 2.50
C THR A 617 0.71 38.04 3.06
N ARG A 618 -0.28 37.73 2.22
CA ARG A 618 -1.58 37.20 2.66
C ARG A 618 -1.59 35.72 3.06
N PRO A 619 -0.88 34.80 2.38
CA PRO A 619 -0.87 33.38 2.75
C PRO A 619 -0.18 33.14 4.11
N ASP A 620 -0.53 32.07 4.82
CA ASP A 620 0.26 31.58 5.97
C ASP A 620 1.58 31.00 5.44
N ILE A 621 2.70 31.70 5.61
CA ILE A 621 4.01 31.29 5.09
C ILE A 621 4.86 30.69 6.21
N ARG A 622 5.30 29.44 6.04
CA ARG A 622 6.17 28.70 6.97
C ARG A 622 7.39 28.13 6.24
N VAL A 623 8.50 28.02 6.95
CA VAL A 623 9.66 27.23 6.49
C VAL A 623 9.48 25.81 7.00
N SER A 624 9.73 24.83 6.13
CA SER A 624 9.57 23.39 6.30
C SER A 624 10.77 22.69 5.63
N ALA A 625 10.73 21.36 5.54
CA ALA A 625 11.66 20.57 4.73
C ALA A 625 11.00 20.08 3.42
N ASP A 626 11.84 19.53 2.53
CA ASP A 626 11.36 18.82 1.35
C ASP A 626 10.59 17.55 1.77
N PRO A 627 9.42 17.24 1.17
CA PRO A 627 8.62 16.08 1.56
C PRO A 627 9.37 14.76 1.45
N THR A 628 10.37 14.67 0.58
CA THR A 628 11.11 13.41 0.38
C THR A 628 11.89 12.92 1.59
N ILE A 629 12.13 13.77 2.59
CA ILE A 629 12.85 13.41 3.83
C ILE A 629 12.13 12.31 4.62
N ILE A 630 10.81 12.20 4.52
CA ILE A 630 10.05 11.17 5.25
C ILE A 630 10.16 9.77 4.63
N LEU A 631 10.67 9.67 3.40
CA LEU A 631 10.76 8.39 2.71
C LEU A 631 11.77 7.47 3.41
N THR A 632 11.31 6.27 3.73
CA THR A 632 12.14 5.25 4.37
C THR A 632 12.85 4.38 3.33
N PRO A 633 14.06 3.89 3.62
CA PRO A 633 14.72 2.93 2.77
C PRO A 633 13.93 1.61 2.71
N ALA A 634 14.07 0.88 1.62
CA ALA A 634 13.57 -0.48 1.52
C ALA A 634 14.24 -1.38 2.59
N PRO A 635 13.58 -2.49 3.00
CA PRO A 635 14.19 -3.52 3.85
C PRO A 635 15.60 -3.92 3.39
N ARG A 636 16.47 -4.25 4.37
CA ARG A 636 17.91 -4.41 4.18
C ARG A 636 18.24 -5.46 3.11
N GLU A 637 17.42 -6.49 3.00
CA GLU A 637 17.56 -7.66 2.14
C GLU A 637 17.22 -7.32 0.69
N ILE A 638 16.16 -6.52 0.48
CA ILE A 638 15.80 -6.00 -0.85
C ILE A 638 16.94 -5.11 -1.37
N VAL A 639 17.53 -4.31 -0.48
CA VAL A 639 18.71 -3.50 -0.83
C VAL A 639 19.91 -4.39 -1.14
N ASN A 640 20.16 -5.46 -0.38
CA ASN A 640 21.24 -6.41 -0.66
C ASN A 640 21.08 -7.07 -2.03
N ILE A 641 19.87 -7.53 -2.36
CA ILE A 641 19.57 -8.11 -3.69
C ILE A 641 19.85 -7.09 -4.80
N ALA A 642 19.44 -5.83 -4.62
CA ALA A 642 19.69 -4.78 -5.61
C ALA A 642 21.19 -4.45 -5.78
N LEU A 643 21.95 -4.51 -4.69
CA LEU A 643 23.42 -4.38 -4.70
C LEU A 643 24.06 -5.56 -5.46
N GLU A 644 23.70 -6.80 -5.12
CA GLU A 644 24.21 -8.01 -5.76
C GLU A 644 23.89 -8.05 -7.26
N GLN A 645 22.67 -7.68 -7.65
CA GLN A 645 22.27 -7.54 -9.06
C GLN A 645 23.09 -6.49 -9.83
N SER A 646 23.63 -5.51 -9.11
CA SER A 646 24.52 -4.48 -9.66
C SER A 646 26.01 -4.86 -9.55
N GLY A 647 26.30 -6.09 -9.11
CA GLY A 647 27.66 -6.60 -8.88
C GLY A 647 28.35 -5.98 -7.66
N ILE A 648 27.60 -5.43 -6.72
CA ILE A 648 28.10 -4.76 -5.50
C ILE A 648 27.94 -5.72 -4.32
N ASP A 649 29.03 -5.97 -3.58
CA ASP A 649 28.99 -6.79 -2.35
C ASP A 649 28.23 -6.05 -1.24
N PRO A 650 27.13 -6.60 -0.69
CA PRO A 650 26.36 -5.96 0.37
C PRO A 650 27.13 -5.63 1.66
N ASN A 651 28.28 -6.27 1.88
CA ASN A 651 29.14 -6.08 3.06
C ASN A 651 30.38 -5.21 2.78
N GLY A 652 30.53 -4.72 1.56
CA GLY A 652 31.64 -3.84 1.19
C GLY A 652 31.55 -2.44 1.81
N LYS A 653 32.62 -1.67 1.67
CA LYS A 653 32.69 -0.26 2.10
C LYS A 653 32.69 0.64 0.87
N TYR A 654 31.74 1.56 0.81
CA TYR A 654 31.47 2.31 -0.41
C TYR A 654 31.39 3.82 -0.20
N ILE A 655 31.73 4.56 -1.26
CA ILE A 655 31.46 5.99 -1.41
C ILE A 655 30.49 6.17 -2.59
N GLY A 656 29.40 6.91 -2.36
CA GLY A 656 28.35 7.11 -3.34
C GLY A 656 28.57 8.35 -4.20
N PHE A 657 28.30 8.27 -5.50
CA PHE A 657 28.36 9.40 -6.43
C PHE A 657 27.03 9.63 -7.14
N GLY A 658 26.42 10.79 -6.89
CA GLY A 658 25.18 11.25 -7.53
C GLY A 658 25.44 12.29 -8.62
N LEU A 659 25.84 11.82 -9.80
CA LEU A 659 26.28 12.68 -10.91
C LEU A 659 25.16 13.09 -11.86
N ARG A 660 25.46 14.08 -12.70
CA ARG A 660 24.57 14.65 -13.72
C ARG A 660 25.41 15.12 -14.90
N ASN A 661 24.83 15.26 -16.08
CA ASN A 661 25.46 16.03 -17.17
C ASN A 661 25.26 17.56 -16.99
N TRP A 662 26.36 18.34 -17.03
CA TRP A 662 26.32 19.82 -17.00
C TRP A 662 27.40 20.44 -17.90
N LYS A 663 27.25 21.74 -18.18
CA LYS A 663 28.24 22.51 -18.96
C LYS A 663 29.52 22.70 -18.13
N GLY A 664 30.61 22.04 -18.53
CA GLY A 664 31.86 22.00 -17.75
C GLY A 664 32.09 20.68 -17.01
N LEU A 665 31.28 19.64 -17.26
CA LEU A 665 31.54 18.29 -16.75
C LEU A 665 32.91 17.78 -17.23
N ASP A 666 33.25 18.01 -18.50
CA ASP A 666 34.49 17.48 -19.12
C ASP A 666 35.76 17.90 -18.37
N THR A 667 35.79 19.12 -17.83
CA THR A 667 36.90 19.64 -17.03
C THR A 667 36.91 19.10 -15.59
N ALA A 668 35.76 18.69 -15.07
CA ALA A 668 35.64 18.14 -13.71
C ALA A 668 35.82 16.62 -13.65
N LEU A 669 35.66 15.90 -14.77
CA LEU A 669 35.78 14.44 -14.82
C LEU A 669 37.11 13.92 -14.23
N PRO A 670 38.30 14.46 -14.62
CA PRO A 670 39.57 13.98 -14.07
C PRO A 670 39.70 14.28 -12.58
N GLU A 671 39.16 15.41 -12.12
CA GLU A 671 39.21 15.83 -10.71
C GLU A 671 38.32 14.95 -9.82
N ILE A 672 37.13 14.59 -10.30
CA ILE A 672 36.22 13.66 -9.62
C ILE A 672 36.83 12.26 -9.59
N ALA A 673 37.43 11.80 -10.71
CA ALA A 673 38.12 10.52 -10.78
C ALA A 673 39.30 10.45 -9.80
N ALA A 674 40.12 11.51 -9.73
CA ALA A 674 41.22 11.61 -8.77
C ALA A 674 40.73 11.55 -7.32
N ALA A 675 39.64 12.23 -6.97
CA ALA A 675 39.06 12.18 -5.64
C ALA A 675 38.46 10.80 -5.29
N ALA A 676 37.86 10.11 -6.26
CA ALA A 676 37.33 8.76 -6.08
C ALA A 676 38.46 7.73 -5.90
N ASN A 677 39.52 7.82 -6.71
CA ASN A 677 40.72 6.98 -6.54
C ASN A 677 41.37 7.23 -5.17
N TYR A 678 41.46 8.49 -4.73
CA TYR A 678 41.96 8.84 -3.40
C TYR A 678 41.14 8.22 -2.28
N ALA A 679 39.80 8.25 -2.37
CA ALA A 679 38.91 7.64 -1.38
C ALA A 679 39.13 6.12 -1.28
N TYR A 680 39.39 5.46 -2.41
CA TYR A 680 39.74 4.04 -2.43
C TYR A 680 41.12 3.77 -1.80
N GLU A 681 42.16 4.48 -2.25
CA GLU A 681 43.54 4.26 -1.81
C GLU A 681 43.74 4.56 -0.32
N LYS A 682 43.13 5.64 0.18
CA LYS A 682 43.30 6.08 1.57
C LYS A 682 42.35 5.42 2.54
N HIS A 683 41.07 5.26 2.17
CA HIS A 683 40.00 4.83 3.08
C HIS A 683 39.43 3.45 2.77
N GLY A 684 39.88 2.80 1.68
CA GLY A 684 39.33 1.52 1.22
C GLY A 684 37.87 1.61 0.77
N LEU A 685 37.41 2.79 0.33
CA LEU A 685 36.04 3.02 -0.12
C LEU A 685 35.93 2.82 -1.63
N THR A 686 35.23 1.77 -2.05
CA THR A 686 34.98 1.50 -3.48
C THR A 686 33.95 2.50 -4.02
N PRO A 687 34.21 3.19 -5.17
CA PRO A 687 33.24 4.09 -5.78
C PRO A 687 31.99 3.37 -6.32
N VAL A 688 30.82 3.89 -5.94
CA VAL A 688 29.51 3.43 -6.45
C VAL A 688 28.75 4.61 -7.04
N PHE A 689 28.43 4.54 -8.33
CA PHE A 689 27.63 5.55 -9.01
C PHE A 689 26.15 5.19 -8.97
N VAL A 690 25.35 6.06 -8.34
CA VAL A 690 23.91 5.85 -8.12
C VAL A 690 23.13 6.86 -8.97
N PRO A 691 22.57 6.46 -10.12
CA PRO A 691 21.82 7.36 -10.98
C PRO A 691 20.46 7.68 -10.34
N ILE A 692 20.22 8.95 -10.03
CA ILE A 692 18.89 9.39 -9.57
C ILE A 692 17.93 9.50 -10.75
N GLU A 693 18.38 10.03 -11.89
CA GLU A 693 17.58 10.11 -13.12
C GLU A 693 18.08 9.10 -14.16
N PHE A 694 17.51 7.89 -14.09
CA PHE A 694 17.84 6.80 -14.99
C PHE A 694 17.17 6.93 -16.38
N PRO A 695 17.87 6.68 -17.50
CA PRO A 695 19.29 6.32 -17.62
C PRO A 695 20.22 7.53 -17.81
N SER A 696 19.70 8.76 -17.80
CA SER A 696 20.46 9.96 -18.14
C SER A 696 21.71 10.20 -17.28
N ASP A 697 21.68 9.77 -16.02
CA ASP A 697 22.79 9.88 -15.08
C ASP A 697 23.84 8.76 -15.22
N LEU A 698 23.60 7.72 -16.03
CA LEU A 698 24.61 6.68 -16.29
C LEU A 698 25.77 7.19 -17.14
N MET A 699 25.50 8.02 -18.15
CA MET A 699 26.56 8.53 -19.02
C MET A 699 27.69 9.24 -18.25
N PRO A 700 27.42 10.21 -17.34
CA PRO A 700 28.49 10.82 -16.54
C PRO A 700 29.17 9.82 -15.59
N ALA A 701 28.43 8.84 -15.05
CA ALA A 701 29.01 7.78 -14.21
C ALA A 701 30.03 6.93 -14.97
N GLU A 702 29.67 6.44 -16.15
CA GLU A 702 30.55 5.62 -17.02
C GLU A 702 31.78 6.42 -17.47
N ARG A 703 31.63 7.73 -17.73
CA ARG A 703 32.75 8.61 -18.10
C ARG A 703 33.75 8.84 -16.98
N VAL A 704 33.29 8.98 -15.73
CA VAL A 704 34.21 9.01 -14.58
C VAL A 704 34.82 7.63 -14.38
N GLY A 705 34.01 6.56 -14.45
CA GLY A 705 34.45 5.17 -14.29
C GLY A 705 35.56 4.77 -15.25
N ALA A 706 35.54 5.26 -16.50
CA ALA A 706 36.60 5.05 -17.48
C ALA A 706 37.94 5.72 -17.13
N LEU A 707 37.97 6.66 -16.19
CA LEU A 707 39.17 7.33 -15.69
C LEU A 707 39.66 6.76 -14.35
N LEU A 708 38.91 5.83 -13.73
CA LEU A 708 39.29 5.21 -12.47
C LEU A 708 40.28 4.07 -12.70
N HIS A 709 41.28 3.97 -11.85
CA HIS A 709 42.20 2.82 -11.79
C HIS A 709 41.90 1.87 -10.63
N CYS A 710 40.94 2.23 -9.76
CA CYS A 710 40.39 1.36 -8.73
C CYS A 710 39.13 0.62 -9.21
N PRO A 711 38.72 -0.49 -8.55
CA PRO A 711 37.43 -1.12 -8.79
C PRO A 711 36.29 -0.14 -8.53
N TRP A 712 35.23 -0.20 -9.33
CA TRP A 712 34.05 0.67 -9.18
C TRP A 712 32.79 -0.01 -9.69
N HIS A 713 31.63 0.47 -9.25
CA HIS A 713 30.32 -0.04 -9.65
C HIS A 713 29.37 1.06 -10.07
N ALA A 714 28.39 0.72 -10.92
CA ALA A 714 27.24 1.57 -11.20
C ALA A 714 25.96 0.76 -11.15
N VAL A 715 24.92 1.36 -10.59
CA VAL A 715 23.58 0.76 -10.59
C VAL A 715 22.98 0.92 -11.99
N ARG A 716 23.06 -0.15 -12.80
CA ARG A 716 22.69 -0.13 -14.24
C ARG A 716 21.23 -0.50 -14.51
N THR A 717 20.47 -0.74 -13.46
CA THR A 717 19.03 -1.02 -13.54
C THR A 717 18.26 0.11 -12.87
N ARG A 718 17.05 0.37 -13.38
CA ARG A 718 16.16 1.34 -12.74
C ARG A 718 15.64 0.73 -11.43
N GLN A 719 16.02 1.32 -10.30
CA GLN A 719 15.57 0.91 -8.97
C GLN A 719 14.32 1.69 -8.53
N PRO A 720 13.44 1.09 -7.70
CA PRO A 720 12.47 1.83 -6.90
C PRO A 720 13.15 2.88 -6.02
N ILE A 721 12.40 3.89 -5.56
CA ILE A 721 13.00 5.02 -4.85
C ILE A 721 13.51 4.60 -3.47
N GLU A 722 12.77 3.74 -2.78
CA GLU A 722 13.07 3.21 -1.45
C GLU A 722 14.34 2.34 -1.51
N VAL A 723 14.52 1.59 -2.60
CA VAL A 723 15.75 0.83 -2.86
C VAL A 723 16.92 1.78 -3.14
N THR A 724 16.69 2.85 -3.90
CA THR A 724 17.72 3.87 -4.17
C THR A 724 18.17 4.57 -2.88
N ILE A 725 17.23 4.96 -2.02
CA ILE A 725 17.48 5.50 -0.67
C ILE A 725 18.25 4.46 0.16
N GLY A 726 17.84 3.19 0.10
CA GLY A 726 18.53 2.08 0.75
C GLY A 726 19.98 1.92 0.30
N ILE A 727 20.26 1.96 -1.00
CA ILE A 727 21.63 1.91 -1.54
C ILE A 727 22.44 3.11 -1.03
N LEU A 728 21.90 4.33 -1.11
CA LEU A 728 22.58 5.54 -0.63
C LEU A 728 22.86 5.48 0.88
N SER A 729 21.96 4.90 1.67
CA SER A 729 22.13 4.71 3.13
C SER A 729 23.29 3.76 3.49
N ARG A 730 23.76 2.94 2.56
CA ARG A 730 24.91 2.03 2.75
C ARG A 730 26.26 2.70 2.47
N MET A 731 26.25 3.92 1.95
CA MET A 731 27.47 4.65 1.64
C MET A 731 28.05 5.27 2.91
N LYS A 732 29.39 5.34 3.01
CA LYS A 732 30.05 6.08 4.10
C LYS A 732 29.94 7.58 3.93
N THR A 733 29.94 8.04 2.70
CA THR A 733 29.65 9.43 2.33
C THR A 733 29.10 9.45 0.91
N VAL A 734 28.35 10.50 0.57
CA VAL A 734 27.80 10.69 -0.78
C VAL A 734 28.24 12.03 -1.35
N VAL A 735 28.93 11.98 -2.49
CA VAL A 735 29.33 13.16 -3.26
C VAL A 735 28.33 13.37 -4.39
N GLY A 736 27.66 14.52 -4.43
CA GLY A 736 26.53 14.71 -5.33
C GLY A 736 26.39 16.12 -5.89
N ILE A 737 26.00 16.17 -7.16
CA ILE A 737 25.46 17.38 -7.83
C ILE A 737 23.93 17.32 -7.91
N ARG A 738 23.34 16.13 -7.81
CA ARG A 738 21.89 15.92 -7.75
C ARG A 738 21.38 16.24 -6.34
N LEU A 739 20.47 17.21 -6.22
CA LEU A 739 19.88 17.56 -4.92
C LEU A 739 19.28 16.33 -4.21
N HIS A 740 18.50 15.52 -4.92
CA HIS A 740 17.84 14.34 -4.32
C HIS A 740 18.83 13.27 -3.83
N SER A 741 20.00 13.08 -4.47
CA SER A 741 21.00 12.16 -3.90
C SER A 741 21.51 12.66 -2.55
N LEU A 742 21.69 13.98 -2.40
CA LEU A 742 22.11 14.60 -1.15
C LEU A 742 20.99 14.53 -0.09
N MET A 743 19.75 14.83 -0.45
CA MET A 743 18.61 14.81 0.48
C MET A 743 18.32 13.41 1.00
N PHE A 744 18.27 12.40 0.11
CA PHE A 744 18.05 11.01 0.53
C PHE A 744 19.14 10.54 1.49
N SER A 745 20.40 10.85 1.19
CA SER A 745 21.54 10.46 2.02
C SER A 745 21.51 11.16 3.38
N ALA A 746 21.34 12.49 3.39
CA ALA A 746 21.28 13.27 4.62
C ALA A 746 20.08 12.87 5.51
N GLY A 747 18.92 12.58 4.91
CA GLY A 747 17.74 12.08 5.64
C GLY A 747 17.98 10.74 6.35
N GLN A 748 18.87 9.90 5.81
CA GLN A 748 19.29 8.63 6.42
C GLN A 748 20.53 8.74 7.32
N GLY A 749 20.99 9.96 7.61
CA GLY A 749 22.15 10.16 8.49
C GLY A 749 23.51 9.94 7.81
N VAL A 750 23.56 9.90 6.46
CA VAL A 750 24.82 9.76 5.72
C VAL A 750 25.43 11.14 5.44
N PRO A 751 26.71 11.37 5.79
CA PRO A 751 27.41 12.60 5.45
C PRO A 751 27.44 12.86 3.94
N VAL A 752 27.30 14.12 3.53
CA VAL A 752 27.20 14.49 2.12
C VAL A 752 28.21 15.57 1.73
N VAL A 753 28.75 15.47 0.51
CA VAL A 753 29.57 16.50 -0.12
C VAL A 753 28.83 17.02 -1.35
N GLY A 754 28.46 18.29 -1.32
CA GLY A 754 27.71 18.91 -2.40
C GLY A 754 28.59 19.61 -3.43
N MET A 755 28.36 19.32 -4.71
CA MET A 755 28.93 20.04 -5.84
C MET A 755 27.85 20.95 -6.45
N SER A 756 27.89 22.24 -6.14
CA SER A 756 26.81 23.18 -6.38
C SER A 756 27.02 24.07 -7.59
N TYR A 757 25.97 24.25 -8.40
CA TYR A 757 25.89 25.17 -9.54
C TYR A 757 24.62 26.02 -9.57
N ASP A 758 23.70 25.76 -8.65
CA ASP A 758 22.36 26.32 -8.64
C ASP A 758 22.03 26.65 -7.18
N ILE A 759 21.27 27.73 -6.98
CA ILE A 759 20.69 28.20 -5.73
C ILE A 759 20.06 27.04 -4.93
N LYS A 760 19.61 25.96 -5.59
CA LYS A 760 18.98 24.80 -4.97
C LYS A 760 19.92 23.96 -4.10
N VAL A 761 21.11 23.61 -4.60
CA VAL A 761 22.07 22.78 -3.84
C VAL A 761 22.70 23.63 -2.74
N ASP A 762 23.08 24.87 -3.07
CA ASP A 762 23.55 25.85 -2.07
C ASP A 762 22.52 26.10 -0.97
N GLY A 763 21.25 26.27 -1.35
CA GLY A 763 20.15 26.50 -0.43
C GLY A 763 19.97 25.34 0.54
N PHE A 764 20.00 24.11 0.04
CA PHE A 764 19.88 22.91 0.88
C PHE A 764 21.07 22.75 1.83
N LEU A 765 22.30 22.89 1.35
CA LEU A 765 23.50 22.70 2.18
C LEU A 765 23.62 23.77 3.27
N LYS A 766 23.31 25.03 2.95
CA LYS A 766 23.19 26.10 3.95
C LYS A 766 22.10 25.81 4.97
N TYR A 767 20.97 25.27 4.51
CA TYR A 767 19.83 24.95 5.36
C TYR A 767 20.14 23.84 6.37
N ILE A 768 20.92 22.84 5.98
CA ILE A 768 21.39 21.78 6.89
C ILE A 768 22.65 22.17 7.69
N GLY A 769 23.14 23.40 7.56
CA GLY A 769 24.36 23.86 8.25
C GLY A 769 25.66 23.22 7.72
N SER A 770 25.58 22.43 6.65
CA SER A 770 26.70 21.71 6.08
C SER A 770 27.76 22.67 5.52
N ARG A 771 29.01 22.44 5.93
CA ARG A 771 30.19 23.17 5.45
C ARG A 771 30.85 22.48 4.24
N THR A 772 30.34 21.31 3.84
CA THR A 772 30.90 20.42 2.82
C THR A 772 30.32 20.73 1.42
N CYS A 773 30.47 21.98 0.96
CA CYS A 773 29.98 22.44 -0.35
C CYS A 773 31.10 23.07 -1.19
N LEU A 774 31.19 22.68 -2.47
CA LEU A 774 32.05 23.30 -3.48
C LEU A 774 31.21 23.89 -4.61
N GLN A 775 31.61 25.06 -5.11
CA GLN A 775 31.05 25.60 -6.35
C GLN A 775 31.60 24.84 -7.56
N LEU A 776 30.81 24.60 -8.61
CA LEU A 776 31.25 23.79 -9.75
C LEU A 776 32.50 24.34 -10.46
N SER A 777 32.66 25.67 -10.52
CA SER A 777 33.86 26.30 -11.07
C SER A 777 35.13 26.06 -10.23
N SER A 778 34.97 25.56 -9.01
CA SER A 778 36.04 25.26 -8.05
C SER A 778 36.21 23.76 -7.76
N VAL A 779 35.51 22.89 -8.49
CA VAL A 779 35.66 21.43 -8.33
C VAL A 779 37.06 21.03 -8.79
N LYS A 780 37.92 20.75 -7.82
CA LYS A 780 39.27 20.21 -7.97
C LYS A 780 39.44 19.05 -7.00
N ALA A 781 40.37 18.15 -7.31
CA ALA A 781 40.63 16.94 -6.54
C ALA A 781 41.01 17.26 -5.09
N GLU A 782 41.94 18.19 -4.87
CA GLU A 782 42.43 18.51 -3.52
C GLU A 782 41.31 18.99 -2.56
N PRO A 783 40.46 19.98 -2.93
CA PRO A 783 39.28 20.32 -2.12
C PRO A 783 38.30 19.16 -1.91
N LEU A 784 38.04 18.34 -2.94
CA LEU A 784 37.14 17.19 -2.81
C LEU A 784 37.68 16.16 -1.83
N CYS A 785 38.96 15.80 -1.93
CA CYS A 785 39.63 14.87 -1.03
C CYS A 785 39.53 15.34 0.43
N ARG A 786 39.74 16.64 0.68
CA ARG A 786 39.62 17.23 2.01
C ARG A 786 38.21 17.09 2.60
N LEU A 787 37.18 17.35 1.81
CA LEU A 787 35.79 17.21 2.26
C LEU A 787 35.38 15.75 2.45
N ILE A 788 35.91 14.85 1.62
CA ILE A 788 35.73 13.40 1.80
C ILE A 788 36.38 12.96 3.11
N ASP A 789 37.61 13.39 3.40
CA ASP A 789 38.30 13.10 4.67
C ASP A 789 37.48 13.54 5.88
N GLU A 790 36.93 14.75 5.84
CA GLU A 790 36.10 15.30 6.91
C GLU A 790 34.85 14.44 7.13
N CYS A 791 34.15 14.06 6.05
CA CYS A 791 32.97 13.20 6.12
C CYS A 791 33.29 11.79 6.64
N VAL A 792 34.42 11.21 6.24
CA VAL A 792 34.79 9.82 6.59
C VAL A 792 35.39 9.73 8.00
N SER A 793 35.95 10.82 8.52
CA SER A 793 36.57 10.88 9.86
C SER A 793 35.60 10.64 11.03
N GLY A 794 34.29 10.68 10.79
CA GLY A 794 33.25 10.61 11.82
C GLY A 794 33.03 11.92 12.59
N ALA A 795 33.81 12.97 12.30
CA ALA A 795 33.70 14.28 12.95
C ALA A 795 32.31 14.92 12.77
N LEU A 796 31.62 14.58 11.68
CA LEU A 796 30.30 15.10 11.32
C LEU A 796 29.14 14.19 11.74
N ASP A 797 29.40 12.99 12.30
CA ASP A 797 28.35 11.98 12.52
C ASP A 797 27.23 12.52 13.43
N ASN A 798 27.60 13.15 14.55
CA ASN A 798 26.63 13.76 15.48
C ASN A 798 25.85 14.92 14.85
N GLU A 799 26.48 15.70 13.99
CA GLU A 799 25.85 16.84 13.30
C GLU A 799 24.85 16.34 12.25
N VAL A 800 25.23 15.31 11.49
CA VAL A 800 24.41 14.72 10.44
C VAL A 800 23.17 14.03 11.03
N HIS A 801 23.29 13.31 12.15
CA HIS A 801 22.14 12.70 12.83
C HIS A 801 21.16 13.76 13.36
N ARG A 802 21.67 14.80 14.05
CA ARG A 802 20.83 15.93 14.51
C ARG A 802 20.15 16.66 13.36
N THR A 803 20.85 16.82 12.24
CA THR A 803 20.28 17.40 11.02
C THR A 803 19.14 16.55 10.50
N ALA A 804 19.33 15.23 10.40
CA ALA A 804 18.29 14.31 9.93
C ALA A 804 17.03 14.38 10.81
N GLU A 805 17.18 14.46 12.14
CA GLU A 805 16.07 14.64 13.08
C GLU A 805 15.38 16.01 12.88
N MET A 806 16.14 17.10 12.83
CA MET A 806 15.63 18.45 12.58
C MET A 806 14.85 18.53 11.25
N LEU A 807 15.35 17.89 10.19
CA LEU A 807 14.68 17.86 8.89
C LEU A 807 13.31 17.17 8.98
N ARG A 808 13.21 16.03 9.69
CA ARG A 808 11.94 15.32 9.91
C ARG A 808 10.97 16.15 10.75
N GLU A 809 11.45 16.78 11.82
CA GLU A 809 10.60 17.65 12.66
C GLU A 809 10.04 18.83 11.86
N ARG A 810 10.87 19.46 11.02
CA ARG A 810 10.44 20.58 10.18
C ARG A 810 9.50 20.17 9.06
N GLU A 811 9.67 18.99 8.48
CA GLU A 811 8.76 18.43 7.48
C GLU A 811 7.32 18.42 8.01
N SER A 812 7.11 18.14 9.30
CA SER A 812 5.78 18.11 9.92
C SER A 812 4.94 19.39 9.69
N GLU A 813 5.56 20.54 9.41
CA GLU A 813 4.85 21.79 9.07
C GLU A 813 4.07 21.70 7.76
N ASN A 814 4.48 20.84 6.82
CA ASN A 814 3.73 20.53 5.61
C ASN A 814 2.41 19.83 5.99
N VAL A 815 2.49 18.74 6.74
CA VAL A 815 1.31 17.96 7.15
C VAL A 815 0.36 18.79 8.02
N LYS A 816 0.88 19.53 9.02
CA LYS A 816 0.08 20.47 9.84
C LYS A 816 -0.64 21.52 8.99
N GLY A 817 0.03 22.02 7.95
CA GLY A 817 -0.56 22.95 7.01
C GLY A 817 -1.76 22.37 6.26
N ALA A 818 -1.62 21.16 5.75
CA ALA A 818 -2.71 20.44 5.09
C ALA A 818 -3.86 20.14 6.08
N ALA A 819 -3.54 19.68 7.30
CA ALA A 819 -4.51 19.38 8.36
C ALA A 819 -5.39 20.59 8.68
N LYS A 820 -4.77 21.75 8.91
CA LYS A 820 -5.44 23.02 9.17
C LYS A 820 -6.38 23.42 8.03
N LEU A 821 -5.96 23.26 6.78
CA LEU A 821 -6.79 23.59 5.61
C LEU A 821 -7.96 22.61 5.42
N LEU A 822 -7.77 21.35 5.78
CA LEU A 822 -8.83 20.33 5.78
C LEU A 822 -9.75 20.41 7.01
N ASN A 823 -9.45 21.28 7.97
CA ASN A 823 -10.10 21.37 9.28
C ASN A 823 -10.03 20.07 10.10
N ILE A 824 -8.95 19.32 9.90
CA ILE A 824 -8.56 18.17 10.72
C ILE A 824 -7.79 18.75 11.90
N SER A 825 -8.08 18.26 13.09
CA SER A 825 -7.45 18.81 14.28
C SER A 825 -6.13 18.14 14.57
N GLU A 826 -5.14 18.92 15.01
CA GLU A 826 -3.89 18.39 15.56
C GLU A 826 -4.24 17.57 16.81
N ASN A 827 -3.90 16.28 16.78
CA ASN A 827 -3.85 15.42 17.96
C ASN A 827 -2.46 15.51 18.57
#